data_AF-A0A5N8WVJ2-F1
#
_entry.id   AF-A0A5N8WVJ2-F1
#
_cell.length_a   1.000
_cell.length_b   1.000
_cell.length_c   1.000
_cell.angle_alpha   90.00
_cell.angle_beta   90.00
_cell.angle_gamma   90.00
#
_symmetry.space_group_name_H-M   'P 1'
#
loop_
_entity.id
_entity.type
_entity.pdbx_description
1 polymer ?
#
loop_
_entity_poly.entity_id
_entity_poly.type
_entity_poly.pdbx_seq_one_letter_code
_entity_poly.pdbx_strand_id
1 'polypeptide(L)'
;MRAVIFPGQGAQGRGMGRELFDAHPELVEEASNVLGYSVRELCLDDPEGRLGRTEYTQPALYVVGALAHRRRREEGGAEPDFLAGHSLGEFCALHAGGAFDFATGLRLVQRRGALMAQARGGGMVAVVGTGQESLRALLEDGGFAGATIANDNTPDQQVVSGDTGTVDALVPHLESRGVRCVRLNVSGAFHSPLMRQAQQEFARSMEGFTLRPPRIPVIANATARPYPDDDPARLLIEQIVRPVRWTESVRYLLDQGVTEFVELGGRVVGRLIERIRSAPRPAPVSRSHSRTPATALGSALFRRRLKVRYAYLVGGMYRGITSPEMVVRLGRGGMLGFLGTGGLSLPEVERGVKAIQRDLGEGQPYGVNVLADHDDPRAERGLVELLMRHDVRVIEASAFTRISEALVLYRARGLRRGADGTPVCDHRIVAKVSRPEVARAFLAPAPEPVLDRLRRANELTDEQVELARQVPVSHDLTVEADSGGHTDGGVATAMMPAMQALRRQAQEEHGYAEPICLGLAGGLGTPSAVAAALMLGADYVLTGSINQCTVESAMSDVVKDILQDADIHDTAYAPAGDMFEMGAKVQVLRKGVFFPTRANKLFSLYSHHDGLEELPAKTRSLLERTYFHRSLDQVWDEVREYLRSQGRETDIAQAESHPKQKMALVFRWYFFHTTRIALEGDPHDKVNYQVHTGPALGAFNHWARDTEFAYWRNRHVDRIGLRLLEDAADWIDSTYRRWQEPAA
;
A
#
# COMPACT_ATOMS: atom_id res chain seq x y z
N MET A 1 2.40 33.51 27.72
CA MET A 1 3.63 33.26 26.93
C MET A 1 3.69 34.24 25.75
N ARG A 2 4.88 34.52 25.22
CA ARG A 2 5.14 35.44 24.11
C ARG A 2 5.81 34.70 22.94
N ALA A 3 5.35 34.99 21.72
CA ALA A 3 6.05 34.61 20.50
C ALA A 3 6.61 35.83 19.77
N VAL A 4 7.83 35.72 19.26
CA VAL A 4 8.39 36.70 18.30
C VAL A 4 8.22 36.12 16.90
N ILE A 5 7.68 36.93 15.98
CA ILE A 5 7.33 36.51 14.63
C ILE A 5 8.01 37.35 13.56
N PHE A 6 8.28 36.74 12.42
CA PHE A 6 8.93 37.40 11.28
C PHE A 6 8.08 37.26 10.01
N PRO A 7 7.91 38.35 9.23
CA PRO A 7 7.16 38.32 7.99
C PRO A 7 7.95 37.67 6.86
N GLY A 8 7.22 37.21 5.84
CA GLY A 8 7.77 36.76 4.57
C GLY A 8 7.72 37.84 3.48
N GLN A 9 7.93 37.39 2.24
CA GLN A 9 7.78 38.23 1.05
C GLN A 9 6.36 38.82 0.97
N GLY A 10 6.30 40.12 0.70
CA GLY A 10 5.10 40.97 0.81
C GLY A 10 5.24 42.06 1.87
N ALA A 11 6.21 41.97 2.78
CA ALA A 11 6.50 43.01 3.78
C ALA A 11 7.55 44.04 3.33
N GLN A 12 8.22 43.81 2.21
CA GLN A 12 9.22 44.74 1.68
C GLN A 12 8.57 46.04 1.20
N GLY A 13 9.28 47.15 1.40
CA GLY A 13 8.88 48.46 0.91
C GLY A 13 10.05 49.42 0.95
N ARG A 14 10.04 50.40 0.04
CA ARG A 14 11.06 51.46 0.03
C ARG A 14 11.04 52.21 1.36
N GLY A 15 12.23 52.43 1.93
CA GLY A 15 12.43 53.05 3.24
C GLY A 15 12.46 52.05 4.42
N MET A 16 12.28 50.75 4.18
CA MET A 16 12.36 49.76 5.26
C MET A 16 13.75 49.70 5.89
N GLY A 17 13.80 49.45 7.19
CA GLY A 17 15.07 49.29 7.91
C GLY A 17 15.86 50.58 8.18
N ARG A 18 15.36 51.78 7.80
CA ARG A 18 16.07 53.06 7.96
C ARG A 18 16.73 53.24 9.32
N GLU A 19 15.94 53.17 10.39
CA GLU A 19 16.43 53.35 11.77
C GLU A 19 17.33 52.19 12.23
N LEU A 20 17.18 51.00 11.65
CA LEU A 20 17.98 49.82 11.99
C LEU A 20 19.37 49.87 11.33
N PHE A 21 19.45 50.42 10.11
CA PHE A 21 20.71 50.53 9.39
C PHE A 21 21.64 51.56 10.03
N ASP A 22 21.09 52.64 10.61
CA ASP A 22 21.87 53.63 11.36
C ASP A 22 22.34 53.09 12.71
N ALA A 23 21.54 52.23 13.35
CA ALA A 23 21.87 51.64 14.65
C ALA A 23 22.92 50.51 14.57
N HIS A 24 23.05 49.84 13.42
CA HIS A 24 23.91 48.67 13.26
C HIS A 24 24.79 48.73 11.99
N PRO A 25 25.64 49.75 11.82
CA PRO A 25 26.42 49.95 10.59
C PRO A 25 27.33 48.77 10.24
N GLU A 26 27.92 48.11 11.24
CA GLU A 26 28.82 46.94 11.04
C GLU A 26 28.09 45.74 10.41
N LEU A 27 26.88 45.42 10.89
CA LEU A 27 26.07 44.33 10.32
C LEU A 27 25.54 44.68 8.93
N VAL A 28 25.31 45.97 8.64
CA VAL A 28 24.94 46.44 7.29
C VAL A 28 26.10 46.32 6.32
N GLU A 29 27.32 46.62 6.77
CA GLU A 29 28.54 46.42 5.99
C GLU A 29 28.79 44.92 5.74
N GLU A 30 28.70 44.08 6.77
CA GLU A 30 28.79 42.62 6.65
C GLU A 30 27.75 42.08 5.65
N ALA A 31 26.49 42.54 5.76
CA ALA A 31 25.45 42.16 4.82
C ALA A 31 25.79 42.58 3.39
N SER A 32 26.31 43.78 3.20
CA SER A 32 26.69 44.29 1.87
C SER A 32 27.85 43.49 1.28
N ASN A 33 28.82 43.08 2.11
CA ASN A 33 29.93 42.22 1.70
C ASN A 33 29.46 40.81 1.30
N VAL A 34 28.51 40.23 2.02
CA VAL A 34 27.91 38.93 1.66
C VAL A 34 27.10 39.04 0.37
N LEU A 35 26.34 40.13 0.20
CA LEU A 35 25.43 40.31 -0.92
C LEU A 35 26.11 40.77 -2.21
N GLY A 36 27.25 41.46 -2.10
CA GLY A 36 27.94 42.10 -3.23
C GLY A 36 27.27 43.41 -3.68
N TYR A 37 26.32 43.93 -2.91
CA TYR A 37 25.65 45.21 -3.16
C TYR A 37 25.18 45.85 -1.85
N SER A 38 24.95 47.16 -1.86
CA SER A 38 24.46 47.89 -0.69
C SER A 38 23.01 47.52 -0.36
N VAL A 39 22.80 46.76 0.71
CA VAL A 39 21.44 46.44 1.20
C VAL A 39 20.71 47.70 1.66
N ARG A 40 21.45 48.68 2.18
CA ARG A 40 20.92 49.98 2.61
C ARG A 40 20.35 50.75 1.43
N GLU A 41 21.11 50.90 0.36
CA GLU A 41 20.68 51.60 -0.86
C GLU A 41 19.48 50.88 -1.51
N LEU A 42 19.53 49.54 -1.60
CA LEU A 42 18.42 48.73 -2.09
C LEU A 42 17.13 48.97 -1.30
N CYS A 43 17.21 49.05 0.03
CA CYS A 43 16.03 49.19 0.88
C CYS A 43 15.52 50.63 0.96
N LEU A 44 16.40 51.63 0.99
CA LEU A 44 16.01 53.04 1.20
C LEU A 44 15.66 53.76 -0.10
N ASP A 45 16.41 53.49 -1.18
CA ASP A 45 16.34 54.26 -2.41
C ASP A 45 15.84 53.45 -3.59
N ASP A 46 16.19 52.16 -3.65
CA ASP A 46 15.86 51.21 -4.72
C ASP A 46 16.03 51.81 -6.15
N PRO A 47 17.20 52.38 -6.48
CA PRO A 47 17.38 53.17 -7.71
C PRO A 47 17.13 52.37 -8.99
N GLU A 48 17.32 51.05 -8.94
CA GLU A 48 17.14 50.13 -10.07
C GLU A 48 15.79 49.38 -10.04
N GLY A 49 14.90 49.68 -9.07
CA GLY A 49 13.62 48.99 -8.92
C GLY A 49 13.77 47.47 -8.72
N ARG A 50 14.78 47.04 -7.96
CA ARG A 50 15.13 45.63 -7.75
C ARG A 50 14.52 45.04 -6.50
N LEU A 51 14.14 45.86 -5.51
CA LEU A 51 13.64 45.38 -4.21
C LEU A 51 12.42 44.45 -4.34
N GLY A 52 11.62 44.61 -5.39
CA GLY A 52 10.46 43.75 -5.67
C GLY A 52 10.78 42.38 -6.28
N ARG A 53 12.02 42.12 -6.70
CA ARG A 53 12.42 40.84 -7.30
C ARG A 53 12.87 39.86 -6.21
N THR A 54 12.37 38.63 -6.25
CA THR A 54 12.52 37.60 -5.20
C THR A 54 13.96 37.43 -4.70
N GLU A 55 14.95 37.45 -5.61
CA GLU A 55 16.37 37.30 -5.31
C GLU A 55 16.97 38.44 -4.48
N TYR A 56 16.36 39.64 -4.52
CA TYR A 56 16.74 40.80 -3.70
C TYR A 56 15.81 40.99 -2.50
N THR A 57 14.51 40.71 -2.67
CA THR A 57 13.50 40.82 -1.61
C THR A 57 13.85 39.94 -0.43
N GLN A 58 14.21 38.68 -0.69
CA GLN A 58 14.42 37.71 0.38
C GLN A 58 15.61 38.08 1.28
N PRO A 59 16.81 38.38 0.75
CA PRO A 59 17.91 38.84 1.59
C PRO A 59 17.63 40.13 2.34
N ALA A 60 16.97 41.10 1.69
CA ALA A 60 16.65 42.38 2.30
C ALA A 60 15.75 42.22 3.54
N LEU A 61 14.70 41.40 3.42
CA LEU A 61 13.82 41.07 4.54
C LEU A 61 14.53 40.30 5.66
N TYR A 62 15.45 39.38 5.31
CA TYR A 62 16.25 38.68 6.32
C TYR A 62 17.13 39.64 7.13
N VAL A 63 17.84 40.56 6.45
CA VAL A 63 18.68 41.58 7.11
C VAL A 63 17.84 42.44 8.04
N VAL A 64 16.73 43.00 7.54
CA VAL A 64 15.85 43.86 8.35
C VAL A 64 15.28 43.10 9.56
N GLY A 65 14.86 41.84 9.37
CA GLY A 65 14.36 40.99 10.46
C GLY A 65 15.42 40.68 11.52
N ALA A 66 16.64 40.34 11.10
CA ALA A 66 17.75 40.07 12.00
C ALA A 66 18.19 41.32 12.78
N LEU A 67 18.28 42.49 12.12
CA LEU A 67 18.58 43.77 12.77
C LEU A 67 17.48 44.17 13.77
N ALA A 68 16.21 43.98 13.41
CA ALA A 68 15.10 44.25 14.33
C ALA A 68 15.17 43.36 15.58
N HIS A 69 15.53 42.08 15.41
CA HIS A 69 15.76 41.17 16.53
C HIS A 69 16.96 41.59 17.38
N ARG A 70 18.05 42.02 16.75
CA ARG A 70 19.25 42.53 17.44
C ARG A 70 18.92 43.75 18.28
N ARG A 71 18.28 44.77 17.69
CA ARG A 71 17.83 45.98 18.38
C ARG A 71 16.94 45.67 19.58
N ARG A 72 15.94 44.81 19.40
CA ARG A 72 15.05 44.38 20.49
C ARG A 72 15.81 43.80 21.68
N ARG A 73 16.84 42.99 21.42
CA ARG A 73 17.68 42.41 22.48
C ARG A 73 18.50 43.47 23.21
N GLU A 74 19.05 44.44 22.49
CA GLU A 74 19.82 45.55 23.08
C GLU A 74 18.94 46.48 23.92
N GLU A 75 17.69 46.68 23.51
CA GLU A 75 16.68 47.45 24.26
C GLU A 75 16.08 46.69 25.45
N GLY A 76 16.62 45.51 25.81
CA GLY A 76 16.18 44.73 26.96
C GLY A 76 14.86 43.98 26.76
N GLY A 77 14.47 43.71 25.51
CA GLY A 77 13.27 42.94 25.21
C GLY A 77 13.35 41.52 25.77
N ALA A 78 12.37 41.15 26.60
CA ALA A 78 12.30 39.84 27.27
C ALA A 78 12.41 38.65 26.28
N GLU A 79 13.02 37.56 26.70
CA GLU A 79 13.19 36.36 25.87
C GLU A 79 11.82 35.79 25.43
N PRO A 80 11.63 35.42 24.15
CA PRO A 80 10.38 34.80 23.72
C PRO A 80 10.33 33.32 24.09
N ASP A 81 9.13 32.83 24.37
CA ASP A 81 8.87 31.40 24.60
C ASP A 81 8.89 30.61 23.28
N PHE A 82 8.51 31.28 22.17
CA PHE A 82 8.45 30.69 20.84
C PHE A 82 8.90 31.68 19.75
N LEU A 83 9.40 31.13 18.65
CA LEU A 83 9.72 31.87 17.43
C LEU A 83 8.94 31.28 16.26
N ALA A 84 8.47 32.11 15.34
CA ALA A 84 7.86 31.65 14.10
C ALA A 84 8.12 32.64 12.97
N GLY A 85 8.07 32.18 11.73
CA GLY A 85 8.21 33.10 10.61
C GLY A 85 7.49 32.59 9.38
N HIS A 86 6.87 33.51 8.65
CA HIS A 86 6.06 33.17 7.48
C HIS A 86 6.95 33.01 6.25
N SER A 87 6.97 31.80 5.67
CA SER A 87 7.83 31.46 4.52
C SER A 87 9.29 31.86 4.78
N LEU A 88 9.82 32.87 4.08
CA LEU A 88 11.15 33.43 4.31
C LEU A 88 11.41 33.81 5.78
N GLY A 89 10.41 34.34 6.50
CA GLY A 89 10.57 34.75 7.88
C GLY A 89 11.05 33.62 8.79
N GLU A 90 10.84 32.35 8.40
CA GLU A 90 11.35 31.18 9.11
C GLU A 90 12.88 31.18 9.24
N PHE A 91 13.59 31.76 8.26
CA PHE A 91 15.04 31.94 8.35
C PHE A 91 15.43 32.95 9.43
N CYS A 92 14.68 34.04 9.59
CA CYS A 92 14.89 34.98 10.70
C CYS A 92 14.57 34.32 12.04
N ALA A 93 13.53 33.50 12.11
CA ALA A 93 13.15 32.76 13.32
C ALA A 93 14.24 31.76 13.72
N LEU A 94 14.79 31.01 12.76
CA LEU A 94 15.91 30.08 12.98
C LEU A 94 17.19 30.81 13.41
N HIS A 95 17.50 31.96 12.81
CA HIS A 95 18.62 32.81 13.24
C HIS A 95 18.43 33.29 14.68
N ALA A 96 17.25 33.85 15.00
CA ALA A 96 16.90 34.30 16.35
C ALA A 96 16.92 33.15 17.38
N GLY A 97 16.58 31.93 16.95
CA GLY A 97 16.66 30.72 17.75
C GLY A 97 18.08 30.15 17.89
N GLY A 98 19.07 30.72 17.21
CA GLY A 98 20.47 30.32 17.29
C GLY A 98 20.84 29.10 16.44
N ALA A 99 20.04 28.75 15.43
CA ALA A 99 20.33 27.64 14.52
C ALA A 99 21.55 27.91 13.63
N PHE A 100 21.81 29.18 13.31
CA PHE A 100 22.98 29.66 12.55
C PHE A 100 23.27 31.15 12.83
N ASP A 101 24.49 31.58 12.50
CA ASP A 101 24.89 32.99 12.60
C ASP A 101 24.31 33.88 11.48
N PHE A 102 24.50 35.19 11.60
CA PHE A 102 23.91 36.19 10.70
C PHE A 102 24.34 35.98 9.24
N ALA A 103 25.66 35.90 8.99
CA ALA A 103 26.21 35.72 7.65
C ALA A 103 25.80 34.40 7.01
N THR A 104 25.79 33.31 7.77
CA THR A 104 25.34 31.99 7.28
C THR A 104 23.89 32.05 6.84
N GLY A 105 22.99 32.57 7.68
CA GLY A 105 21.60 32.71 7.31
C GLY A 105 21.39 33.63 6.10
N LEU A 106 22.17 34.72 5.99
CA LEU A 106 22.12 35.61 4.83
C LEU A 106 22.56 34.92 3.54
N ARG A 107 23.63 34.12 3.56
CA ARG A 107 24.08 33.32 2.41
C ARG A 107 23.03 32.29 2.00
N LEU A 108 22.42 31.61 2.97
CA LEU A 108 21.34 30.65 2.72
C LEU A 108 20.14 31.33 2.07
N VAL A 109 19.71 32.48 2.59
CA VAL A 109 18.59 33.25 2.05
C VAL A 109 18.90 33.82 0.67
N GLN A 110 20.11 34.34 0.43
CA GLN A 110 20.57 34.79 -0.88
C GLN A 110 20.49 33.66 -1.91
N ARG A 111 20.96 32.47 -1.54
CA ARG A 111 20.89 31.28 -2.40
C ARG A 111 19.45 30.83 -2.64
N ARG A 112 18.61 30.77 -1.60
CA ARG A 112 17.18 30.44 -1.72
C ARG A 112 16.46 31.42 -2.65
N GLY A 113 16.65 32.72 -2.42
CA GLY A 113 16.02 33.77 -3.23
C GLY A 113 16.40 33.66 -4.69
N ALA A 114 17.69 33.47 -4.99
CA ALA A 114 18.17 33.27 -6.37
C ALA A 114 17.56 32.01 -7.03
N LEU A 115 17.54 30.88 -6.33
CA LEU A 115 16.99 29.62 -6.85
C LEU A 115 15.49 29.70 -7.10
N MET A 116 14.74 30.32 -6.19
CA MET A 116 13.30 30.53 -6.37
C MET A 116 13.02 31.53 -7.49
N ALA A 117 13.85 32.57 -7.65
CA ALA A 117 13.70 33.54 -8.74
C ALA A 117 13.94 32.93 -10.13
N GLN A 118 14.81 31.91 -10.23
CA GLN A 118 15.12 31.22 -11.49
C GLN A 118 13.98 30.33 -12.00
N ALA A 119 13.05 29.92 -11.13
CA ALA A 119 11.93 29.11 -11.56
C ALA A 119 11.04 29.89 -12.55
N ARG A 120 10.68 29.23 -13.66
CA ARG A 120 9.82 29.79 -14.72
C ARG A 120 8.59 28.91 -14.94
N GLY A 121 7.60 29.45 -15.66
CA GLY A 121 6.44 28.67 -16.11
C GLY A 121 5.40 28.39 -15.03
N GLY A 122 5.42 29.16 -13.93
CA GLY A 122 4.42 29.05 -12.86
C GLY A 122 4.07 30.39 -12.25
N GLY A 123 3.04 30.40 -11.43
CA GLY A 123 2.57 31.60 -10.74
C GLY A 123 1.82 31.28 -9.46
N MET A 124 1.30 32.31 -8.81
CA MET A 124 0.53 32.18 -7.59
C MET A 124 -0.67 33.13 -7.57
N VAL A 125 -1.76 32.72 -6.91
CA VAL A 125 -3.00 33.47 -6.75
C VAL A 125 -3.40 33.45 -5.28
N ALA A 126 -3.58 34.62 -4.67
CA ALA A 126 -4.23 34.74 -3.39
C ALA A 126 -5.75 34.60 -3.55
N VAL A 127 -6.35 33.69 -2.79
CA VAL A 127 -7.78 33.43 -2.72
C VAL A 127 -8.29 33.99 -1.40
N VAL A 128 -9.33 34.83 -1.45
CA VAL A 128 -9.85 35.57 -0.28
C VAL A 128 -11.35 35.32 -0.12
N GLY A 129 -11.77 35.07 1.13
CA GLY A 129 -13.15 34.80 1.51
C GLY A 129 -13.56 33.32 1.45
N THR A 130 -12.61 32.42 1.19
CA THR A 130 -12.87 30.98 1.06
C THR A 130 -12.00 30.21 2.04
N GLY A 131 -12.50 29.12 2.62
CA GLY A 131 -11.72 28.25 3.50
C GLY A 131 -10.89 27.21 2.75
N GLN A 132 -9.88 26.63 3.40
CA GLN A 132 -8.99 25.63 2.77
C GLN A 132 -9.77 24.42 2.22
N GLU A 133 -10.73 23.88 2.98
CA GLU A 133 -11.54 22.73 2.56
C GLU A 133 -12.43 23.05 1.37
N SER A 134 -13.15 24.17 1.43
CA SER A 134 -13.97 24.65 0.32
C SER A 134 -13.13 24.91 -0.93
N LEU A 135 -11.94 25.48 -0.78
CA LEU A 135 -11.02 25.71 -1.89
C LEU A 135 -10.52 24.39 -2.48
N ARG A 136 -10.21 23.37 -1.67
CA ARG A 136 -9.86 22.03 -2.20
C ARG A 136 -11.00 21.44 -3.02
N ALA A 137 -12.23 21.47 -2.51
CA ALA A 137 -13.40 20.98 -3.24
C ALA A 137 -13.60 21.71 -4.58
N LEU A 138 -13.39 23.04 -4.60
CA LEU A 138 -13.45 23.83 -5.84
C LEU A 138 -12.36 23.47 -6.85
N LEU A 139 -11.14 23.21 -6.38
CA LEU A 139 -10.03 22.78 -7.25
C LEU A 139 -10.29 21.38 -7.83
N GLU A 140 -10.84 20.48 -7.03
CA GLU A 140 -11.22 19.12 -7.46
C GLU A 140 -12.38 19.13 -8.46
N ASP A 141 -13.46 19.88 -8.19
CA ASP A 141 -14.60 20.08 -9.10
C ASP A 141 -14.17 20.68 -10.44
N GLY A 142 -13.23 21.62 -10.41
CA GLY A 142 -12.67 22.26 -11.60
C GLY A 142 -11.63 21.44 -12.36
N GLY A 143 -11.22 20.27 -11.86
CA GLY A 143 -10.20 19.43 -12.50
C GLY A 143 -8.78 20.02 -12.44
N PHE A 144 -8.48 20.90 -11.49
CA PHE A 144 -7.18 21.57 -11.36
C PHE A 144 -6.14 20.70 -10.61
N ALA A 145 -5.88 19.49 -11.09
CA ALA A 145 -4.94 18.55 -10.47
C ALA A 145 -3.48 19.09 -10.36
N GLY A 146 -3.11 20.10 -11.15
CA GLY A 146 -1.82 20.77 -11.10
C GLY A 146 -1.72 21.91 -10.07
N ALA A 147 -2.81 22.29 -9.40
CA ALA A 147 -2.83 23.37 -8.42
C ALA A 147 -2.44 22.87 -7.02
N THR A 148 -1.61 23.64 -6.31
CA THR A 148 -1.18 23.37 -4.93
C THR A 148 -1.60 24.53 -4.04
N ILE A 149 -2.23 24.24 -2.89
CA ILE A 149 -2.42 25.27 -1.85
C ILE A 149 -1.06 25.53 -1.19
N ALA A 150 -0.37 26.57 -1.66
CA ALA A 150 0.97 26.98 -1.25
C ALA A 150 1.00 27.61 0.13
N ASN A 151 -0.04 28.36 0.50
CA ASN A 151 -0.14 29.00 1.81
C ASN A 151 -1.56 28.87 2.35
N ASP A 152 -1.67 28.46 3.61
CA ASP A 152 -2.87 28.59 4.44
C ASP A 152 -2.63 29.74 5.43
N ASN A 153 -3.01 30.96 5.04
CA ASN A 153 -2.63 32.19 5.73
C ASN A 153 -3.61 32.59 6.83
N THR A 154 -4.90 32.48 6.56
CA THR A 154 -5.98 32.66 7.55
C THR A 154 -7.11 31.70 7.19
N PRO A 155 -8.09 31.47 8.08
CA PRO A 155 -9.23 30.60 7.79
C PRO A 155 -10.00 30.95 6.51
N ASP A 156 -9.90 32.19 6.05
CA ASP A 156 -10.54 32.73 4.85
C ASP A 156 -9.56 33.26 3.80
N GLN A 157 -8.25 33.00 3.93
CA GLN A 157 -7.24 33.46 2.97
C GLN A 157 -6.19 32.38 2.70
N GLN A 158 -6.08 31.97 1.44
CA GLN A 158 -5.11 30.99 0.97
C GLN A 158 -4.32 31.54 -0.21
N VAL A 159 -3.23 30.87 -0.56
CA VAL A 159 -2.52 31.10 -1.81
C VAL A 159 -2.43 29.78 -2.56
N VAL A 160 -2.82 29.78 -3.82
CA VAL A 160 -2.69 28.65 -4.73
C VAL A 160 -1.53 28.92 -5.67
N SER A 161 -0.68 27.92 -5.89
CA SER A 161 0.39 27.94 -6.88
C SER A 161 0.20 26.83 -7.90
N GLY A 162 0.68 27.06 -9.12
CA GLY A 162 0.56 26.11 -10.23
C GLY A 162 1.33 26.62 -11.45
N ASP A 163 1.37 25.81 -12.50
CA ASP A 163 1.92 26.27 -13.78
C ASP A 163 1.10 27.44 -14.34
N THR A 164 1.68 28.19 -15.28
CA THR A 164 1.03 29.39 -15.84
C THR A 164 -0.37 29.08 -16.40
N GLY A 165 -0.55 27.96 -17.09
CA GLY A 165 -1.85 27.58 -17.66
C GLY A 165 -2.87 27.26 -16.58
N THR A 166 -2.46 26.52 -15.54
CA THR A 166 -3.29 26.24 -14.36
C THR A 166 -3.73 27.54 -13.68
N VAL A 167 -2.82 28.47 -13.44
CA VAL A 167 -3.13 29.75 -12.78
C VAL A 167 -4.05 30.63 -13.65
N ASP A 168 -3.80 30.70 -14.96
CA ASP A 168 -4.58 31.49 -15.91
C ASP A 168 -6.02 30.99 -16.01
N ALA A 169 -6.23 29.66 -15.97
CA ALA A 169 -7.55 29.05 -15.99
C ALA A 169 -8.24 29.09 -14.62
N LEU A 170 -7.48 29.08 -13.52
CA LEU A 170 -8.03 29.04 -12.17
C LEU A 170 -8.75 30.34 -11.79
N VAL A 171 -8.19 31.50 -12.15
CA VAL A 171 -8.75 32.80 -11.75
C VAL A 171 -10.19 32.98 -12.28
N PRO A 172 -10.48 32.84 -13.59
CA PRO A 172 -11.86 32.93 -14.09
C PRO A 172 -12.79 31.88 -13.50
N HIS A 173 -12.28 30.66 -13.25
CA HIS A 173 -13.08 29.59 -12.66
C HIS A 173 -13.54 29.94 -11.23
N LEU A 174 -12.64 30.46 -10.40
CA LEU A 174 -12.97 30.88 -9.04
C LEU A 174 -13.89 32.12 -9.03
N GLU A 175 -13.60 33.10 -9.88
CA GLU A 175 -14.43 34.31 -10.00
C GLU A 175 -15.86 33.99 -10.45
N SER A 176 -16.05 33.03 -11.37
CA SER A 176 -17.37 32.57 -11.81
C SER A 176 -18.22 31.96 -10.67
N ARG A 177 -17.58 31.56 -9.58
CA ARG A 177 -18.22 31.00 -8.37
C ARG A 177 -18.27 32.00 -7.21
N GLY A 178 -18.04 33.29 -7.51
CA GLY A 178 -18.08 34.37 -6.52
C GLY A 178 -16.88 34.41 -5.57
N VAL A 179 -15.80 33.68 -5.87
CA VAL A 179 -14.59 33.66 -5.04
C VAL A 179 -13.62 34.74 -5.50
N ARG A 180 -13.18 35.60 -4.57
CA ARG A 180 -12.28 36.70 -4.87
C ARG A 180 -10.83 36.23 -4.97
N CYS A 181 -10.18 36.57 -6.07
CA CYS A 181 -8.82 36.16 -6.37
C CYS A 181 -7.92 37.36 -6.70
N VAL A 182 -6.64 37.30 -6.33
CA VAL A 182 -5.62 38.31 -6.67
C VAL A 182 -4.35 37.60 -7.10
N ARG A 183 -3.92 37.81 -8.34
CA ARG A 183 -2.65 37.25 -8.84
C ARG A 183 -1.48 37.91 -8.11
N LEU A 184 -0.53 37.09 -7.66
CA LEU A 184 0.66 37.58 -6.96
C LEU A 184 1.78 37.89 -7.94
N ASN A 185 2.49 38.99 -7.71
CA ASN A 185 3.65 39.38 -8.51
C ASN A 185 4.89 38.60 -8.06
N VAL A 186 4.97 37.33 -8.49
CA VAL A 186 6.08 36.42 -8.22
C VAL A 186 6.48 35.69 -9.49
N SER A 187 7.75 35.27 -9.58
CA SER A 187 8.32 34.66 -10.77
C SER A 187 7.97 33.18 -10.97
N GLY A 188 7.49 32.49 -9.93
CA GLY A 188 7.25 31.06 -9.98
C GLY A 188 6.20 30.56 -8.98
N ALA A 189 5.90 29.26 -9.09
CA ALA A 189 4.92 28.56 -8.27
C ALA A 189 5.50 28.10 -6.93
N PHE A 190 5.77 29.04 -6.02
CA PHE A 190 6.44 28.74 -4.74
C PHE A 190 5.63 27.76 -3.87
N HIS A 191 6.34 27.02 -3.00
CA HIS A 191 5.74 26.04 -2.08
C HIS A 191 4.92 24.94 -2.78
N SER A 192 5.40 24.49 -3.95
CA SER A 192 4.75 23.46 -4.76
C SER A 192 5.76 22.46 -5.35
N PRO A 193 5.29 21.31 -5.88
CA PRO A 193 6.14 20.35 -6.59
C PRO A 193 6.92 20.96 -7.76
N LEU A 194 6.47 22.09 -8.35
CA LEU A 194 7.17 22.78 -9.43
C LEU A 194 8.49 23.43 -8.98
N MET A 195 8.74 23.55 -7.67
CA MET A 195 10.01 24.05 -7.12
C MET A 195 11.03 22.94 -6.84
N ARG A 196 10.79 21.69 -7.26
CA ARG A 196 11.66 20.54 -6.92
C ARG A 196 13.11 20.73 -7.39
N GLN A 197 13.34 21.34 -8.54
CA GLN A 197 14.70 21.65 -9.00
C GLN A 197 15.39 22.65 -8.06
N ALA A 198 14.72 23.75 -7.71
CA ALA A 198 15.24 24.73 -6.75
C ALA A 198 15.50 24.09 -5.38
N GLN A 199 14.64 23.18 -4.92
CA GLN A 199 14.84 22.41 -3.69
C GLN A 199 16.13 21.57 -3.73
N GLN A 200 16.35 20.82 -4.82
CA GLN A 200 17.54 19.98 -4.97
C GLN A 200 18.84 20.80 -5.02
N GLU A 201 18.81 21.96 -5.68
CA GLU A 201 19.95 22.89 -5.68
C GLU A 201 20.18 23.56 -4.32
N PHE A 202 19.10 23.85 -3.59
CA PHE A 202 19.20 24.38 -2.25
C PHE A 202 19.75 23.34 -1.27
N ALA A 203 19.31 22.08 -1.37
CA ALA A 203 19.83 20.96 -0.60
C ALA A 203 21.35 20.79 -0.78
N ARG A 204 21.84 20.83 -2.02
CA ARG A 204 23.28 20.82 -2.31
C ARG A 204 24.02 22.00 -1.68
N SER A 205 23.38 23.17 -1.65
CA SER A 205 23.97 24.36 -1.03
C SER A 205 24.04 24.23 0.50
N MET A 206 23.15 23.44 1.12
CA MET A 206 23.11 23.21 2.57
C MET A 206 24.23 22.29 3.07
N GLU A 207 24.82 21.45 2.22
CA GLU A 207 25.92 20.52 2.59
C GLU A 207 27.14 21.24 3.19
N GLY A 208 27.36 22.51 2.82
CA GLY A 208 28.43 23.35 3.35
C GLY A 208 28.12 24.07 4.67
N PHE A 209 26.93 23.89 5.23
CA PHE A 209 26.48 24.61 6.43
C PHE A 209 26.02 23.66 7.53
N THR A 210 26.31 24.00 8.78
CA THR A 210 25.82 23.26 9.95
C THR A 210 24.68 24.02 10.60
N LEU A 211 23.48 23.47 10.51
CA LEU A 211 22.32 23.95 11.27
C LEU A 211 22.28 23.28 12.64
N ARG A 212 22.18 24.09 13.69
CA ARG A 212 22.02 23.63 15.07
C ARG A 212 20.54 23.56 15.44
N PRO A 213 20.15 22.70 16.38
CA PRO A 213 18.83 22.75 16.99
C PRO A 213 18.56 24.15 17.59
N PRO A 214 17.41 24.77 17.31
CA PRO A 214 17.06 26.06 17.89
C PRO A 214 16.96 25.99 19.42
N ARG A 215 17.58 26.93 20.13
CA ARG A 215 17.53 27.02 21.60
C ARG A 215 16.16 27.47 22.11
N ILE A 216 15.50 28.31 21.33
CA ILE A 216 14.12 28.73 21.54
C ILE A 216 13.29 27.99 20.49
N PRO A 217 12.18 27.31 20.86
CA PRO A 217 11.37 26.55 19.92
C PRO A 217 10.93 27.40 18.71
N VAL A 218 11.35 27.00 17.51
CA VAL A 218 10.95 27.61 16.24
C VAL A 218 9.85 26.75 15.60
N ILE A 219 8.72 27.35 15.23
CA ILE A 219 7.62 26.61 14.58
C ILE A 219 7.89 26.48 13.08
N ALA A 220 7.94 25.24 12.61
CA ALA A 220 8.21 24.91 11.22
C ALA A 220 6.99 25.12 10.32
N ASN A 221 7.14 25.78 9.16
CA ASN A 221 6.02 26.08 8.26
C ASN A 221 5.36 24.83 7.66
N ALA A 222 6.14 23.78 7.39
CA ALA A 222 5.66 22.56 6.72
C ALA A 222 4.83 21.65 7.65
N THR A 223 5.15 21.63 8.95
CA THR A 223 4.52 20.75 9.95
C THR A 223 3.61 21.48 10.92
N ALA A 224 3.73 22.81 11.02
CA ALA A 224 3.10 23.64 12.04
C ALA A 224 3.43 23.18 13.48
N ARG A 225 4.62 22.62 13.69
CA ARG A 225 5.15 22.14 14.99
C ARG A 225 6.59 22.62 15.16
N PRO A 226 7.14 22.61 16.39
CA PRO A 226 8.55 22.92 16.61
C PRO A 226 9.49 22.11 15.73
N TYR A 227 10.61 22.71 15.31
CA TYR A 227 11.70 21.99 14.65
C TYR A 227 12.21 20.82 15.52
N PRO A 228 12.53 19.66 14.92
CA PRO A 228 13.12 18.54 15.63
C PRO A 228 14.62 18.77 15.91
N ASP A 229 15.15 18.07 16.91
CA ASP A 229 16.54 18.20 17.34
C ASP A 229 17.55 17.45 16.46
N ASP A 230 17.12 16.41 15.74
CA ASP A 230 18.01 15.48 15.02
C ASP A 230 18.40 15.97 13.62
N ASP A 231 17.49 16.65 12.91
CA ASP A 231 17.75 17.18 11.57
C ASP A 231 16.86 18.40 11.21
N PRO A 232 17.21 19.60 11.69
CA PRO A 232 16.49 20.83 11.32
C PRO A 232 16.72 21.24 9.86
N ALA A 233 17.78 20.77 9.20
CA ALA A 233 18.07 21.12 7.81
C ALA A 233 17.04 20.52 6.85
N ARG A 234 16.61 19.27 7.09
CA ARG A 234 15.59 18.59 6.28
C ARG A 234 14.31 19.40 6.13
N LEU A 235 13.73 19.89 7.23
CA LEU A 235 12.48 20.66 7.16
C LEU A 235 12.66 22.00 6.43
N LEU A 236 13.81 22.65 6.57
CA LEU A 236 14.11 23.89 5.86
C LEU A 236 14.29 23.67 4.35
N ILE A 237 14.87 22.53 3.94
CA ILE A 237 14.95 22.13 2.54
C ILE A 237 13.56 21.78 1.99
N GLU A 238 12.78 20.98 2.71
CA GLU A 238 11.41 20.62 2.34
C GLU A 238 10.48 21.85 2.21
N GLN A 239 10.72 22.92 2.98
CA GLN A 239 9.95 24.16 2.96
C GLN A 239 9.73 24.71 1.55
N ILE A 240 10.69 24.59 0.63
CA ILE A 240 10.61 25.11 -0.75
C ILE A 240 9.45 24.50 -1.55
N VAL A 241 9.11 23.23 -1.30
CA VAL A 241 8.09 22.46 -2.03
C VAL A 241 6.87 22.12 -1.19
N ARG A 242 6.88 22.46 0.10
CA ARG A 242 5.79 22.20 1.05
C ARG A 242 4.98 23.47 1.32
N PRO A 243 3.67 23.34 1.57
CA PRO A 243 2.83 24.47 1.96
C PRO A 243 3.29 25.16 3.25
N VAL A 244 3.04 26.47 3.32
CA VAL A 244 3.13 27.27 4.54
C VAL A 244 1.82 27.15 5.33
N ARG A 245 1.82 26.38 6.42
CA ARG A 245 0.64 26.11 7.26
C ARG A 245 0.46 27.15 8.37
N TRP A 246 0.38 28.43 7.99
CA TRP A 246 0.42 29.54 8.94
C TRP A 246 -0.76 29.55 9.92
N THR A 247 -1.99 29.32 9.44
CA THR A 247 -3.19 29.21 10.29
C THR A 247 -2.98 28.19 11.41
N GLU A 248 -2.42 27.02 11.09
CA GLU A 248 -2.15 25.97 12.06
C GLU A 248 -0.99 26.31 12.99
N SER A 249 0.10 26.90 12.48
CA SER A 249 1.24 27.34 13.30
C SER A 249 0.81 28.34 14.38
N VAL A 250 -0.04 29.30 14.03
CA VAL A 250 -0.56 30.29 14.99
C VAL A 250 -1.51 29.65 15.99
N ARG A 251 -2.38 28.73 15.55
CA ARG A 251 -3.26 27.98 16.45
C ARG A 251 -2.48 27.13 17.45
N TYR A 252 -1.44 26.44 16.99
CA TYR A 252 -0.52 25.72 17.88
C TYR A 252 0.06 26.63 18.97
N LEU A 253 0.57 27.81 18.58
CA LEU A 253 1.10 28.78 19.54
C LEU A 253 0.04 29.24 20.56
N LEU A 254 -1.18 29.55 20.09
CA LEU A 254 -2.30 29.89 20.97
C LEU A 254 -2.65 28.74 21.93
N ASP A 255 -2.61 27.49 21.46
CA ASP A 255 -2.89 26.29 22.27
C ASP A 255 -1.78 26.01 23.29
N GLN A 256 -0.54 26.43 23.01
CA GLN A 256 0.56 26.43 23.99
C GLN A 256 0.46 27.57 25.01
N GLY A 257 -0.54 28.46 24.92
CA GLY A 257 -0.72 29.57 25.86
C GLY A 257 0.03 30.86 25.48
N VAL A 258 0.43 31.01 24.21
CA VAL A 258 0.93 32.28 23.69
C VAL A 258 -0.21 33.29 23.60
N THR A 259 -0.04 34.42 24.27
CA THR A 259 -1.04 35.50 24.33
C THR A 259 -0.54 36.79 23.68
N GLU A 260 0.77 36.93 23.55
CA GLU A 260 1.43 38.11 22.99
C GLU A 260 2.29 37.72 21.78
N PHE A 261 2.08 38.40 20.65
CA PHE A 261 2.83 38.22 19.42
C PHE A 261 3.55 39.53 19.07
N VAL A 262 4.86 39.46 18.91
CA VAL A 262 5.70 40.62 18.56
C VAL A 262 6.26 40.42 17.16
N GLU A 263 5.72 41.16 16.18
CA GLU A 263 6.22 41.13 14.80
C GLU A 263 7.46 42.02 14.66
N LEU A 264 8.53 41.45 14.10
CA LEU A 264 9.78 42.14 13.80
C LEU A 264 10.03 42.16 12.30
N GLY A 265 10.50 43.29 11.78
CA GLY A 265 10.85 43.45 10.37
C GLY A 265 9.66 43.69 9.42
N GLY A 266 8.45 43.92 9.94
CA GLY A 266 7.27 44.30 9.15
C GLY A 266 6.00 44.41 10.00
N ARG A 267 4.84 44.58 9.35
CA ARG A 267 3.50 44.65 9.98
C ARG A 267 2.43 43.85 9.20
N VAL A 268 2.86 42.81 8.50
CA VAL A 268 1.99 42.03 7.61
C VAL A 268 1.43 40.81 8.33
N VAL A 269 2.27 40.05 9.04
CA VAL A 269 1.83 38.77 9.63
C VAL A 269 1.03 38.95 10.93
N GLY A 270 1.21 40.07 11.64
CA GLY A 270 0.40 40.41 12.81
C GLY A 270 -1.09 40.53 12.47
N ARG A 271 -1.43 41.10 11.31
CA ARG A 271 -2.82 41.17 10.82
C ARG A 271 -3.40 39.78 10.50
N LEU A 272 -2.57 38.86 9.99
CA LEU A 272 -3.00 37.48 9.76
C LEU A 272 -3.30 36.78 11.09
N ILE A 273 -2.46 37.00 12.11
CA ILE A 273 -2.66 36.45 13.45
C ILE A 273 -3.93 37.01 14.09
N GLU A 274 -4.20 38.31 13.99
CA GLU A 274 -5.43 38.91 14.49
C GLU A 274 -6.67 38.28 13.85
N ARG A 275 -6.63 38.02 12.54
CA ARG A 275 -7.69 37.29 11.83
C ARG A 275 -7.83 35.84 12.30
N ILE A 276 -6.72 35.14 12.53
CA ILE A 276 -6.74 33.75 13.05
C ILE A 276 -7.31 33.72 14.49
N ARG A 277 -7.01 34.73 15.31
CA ARG A 277 -7.50 34.87 16.69
C ARG A 277 -8.99 35.20 16.75
N SER A 278 -9.48 36.05 15.85
CA SER A 278 -10.87 36.51 15.82
C SER A 278 -11.80 35.56 15.08
N ALA A 279 -11.25 34.73 14.18
CA ALA A 279 -12.00 33.66 13.56
C ALA A 279 -12.50 32.69 14.64
N PRO A 280 -13.76 32.22 14.55
CA PRO A 280 -14.22 31.14 15.39
C PRO A 280 -13.19 30.02 15.30
N ARG A 281 -12.69 29.56 16.46
CA ARG A 281 -12.00 28.28 16.46
C ARG A 281 -13.02 27.31 15.85
N PRO A 282 -12.70 26.61 14.75
CA PRO A 282 -13.48 25.43 14.43
C PRO A 282 -13.51 24.65 15.75
N ALA A 283 -14.72 24.27 16.20
CA ALA A 283 -14.89 23.44 17.40
C ALA A 283 -13.76 22.43 17.37
N PRO A 284 -12.98 22.28 18.47
CA PRO A 284 -11.72 21.54 18.46
C PRO A 284 -11.99 20.36 17.58
N VAL A 285 -11.27 20.33 16.45
CA VAL A 285 -11.39 19.21 15.57
C VAL A 285 -10.72 18.11 16.40
N SER A 286 -11.47 17.49 17.35
CA SER A 286 -11.66 16.06 17.31
C SER A 286 -11.74 15.86 15.83
N ARG A 287 -10.62 15.40 15.23
CA ARG A 287 -10.63 14.94 13.86
C ARG A 287 -11.94 14.20 13.80
N SER A 288 -12.96 14.80 13.17
CA SER A 288 -14.06 13.99 12.71
C SER A 288 -13.26 13.16 11.75
N HIS A 289 -12.84 11.99 12.21
CA HIS A 289 -12.30 10.97 11.36
C HIS A 289 -13.52 10.75 10.50
N SER A 290 -13.58 11.47 9.39
CA SER A 290 -14.48 11.18 8.30
C SER A 290 -14.17 9.72 8.07
N ARG A 291 -15.13 8.88 8.44
CA ARG A 291 -15.00 7.44 8.49
C ARG A 291 -14.08 6.99 7.37
N THR A 292 -12.92 6.41 7.71
CA THR A 292 -11.94 6.01 6.71
C THR A 292 -12.66 5.14 5.69
N PRO A 293 -12.77 5.53 4.42
CA PRO A 293 -13.54 4.73 3.48
C PRO A 293 -12.81 3.42 3.23
N ALA A 294 -13.54 2.33 2.97
CA ALA A 294 -12.95 1.03 2.62
C ALA A 294 -11.96 1.12 1.44
N THR A 295 -12.17 2.08 0.52
CA THR A 295 -11.26 2.36 -0.61
C THR A 295 -9.95 3.03 -0.20
N ALA A 296 -9.81 3.54 1.03
CA ALA A 296 -8.56 4.07 1.55
C ALA A 296 -7.68 2.98 2.19
N LEU A 297 -8.25 1.84 2.57
CA LEU A 297 -7.51 0.73 3.19
C LEU A 297 -6.61 0.01 2.17
N GLY A 298 -5.36 -0.24 2.58
CA GLY A 298 -4.33 -0.85 1.73
C GLY A 298 -3.77 0.10 0.66
N SER A 299 -2.96 -0.45 -0.24
CA SER A 299 -2.15 0.30 -1.20
C SER A 299 -2.95 0.80 -2.40
N ALA A 300 -2.92 2.11 -2.64
CA ALA A 300 -3.47 2.72 -3.85
C ALA A 300 -2.72 2.28 -5.12
N LEU A 301 -1.42 1.99 -5.01
CA LEU A 301 -0.61 1.45 -6.11
C LEU A 301 -1.12 0.07 -6.52
N PHE A 302 -1.32 -0.83 -5.55
CA PHE A 302 -1.88 -2.16 -5.78
C PHE A 302 -3.25 -2.08 -6.49
N ARG A 303 -4.14 -1.24 -5.97
CA ARG A 303 -5.47 -1.01 -6.56
C ARG A 303 -5.41 -0.58 -8.01
N ARG A 304 -4.56 0.41 -8.33
CA ARG A 304 -4.36 0.90 -9.70
C ARG A 304 -3.74 -0.19 -10.60
N ARG A 305 -2.74 -0.91 -10.10
CA ARG A 305 -2.00 -1.95 -10.86
C ARG A 305 -2.92 -3.09 -11.30
N LEU A 306 -3.74 -3.60 -10.38
CA LEU A 306 -4.65 -4.72 -10.65
C LEU A 306 -6.06 -4.28 -11.05
N LYS A 307 -6.28 -2.97 -11.23
CA LYS A 307 -7.57 -2.37 -11.62
C LYS A 307 -8.73 -2.76 -10.69
N VAL A 308 -8.44 -2.86 -9.38
CA VAL A 308 -9.44 -3.12 -8.34
C VAL A 308 -9.80 -1.84 -7.60
N ARG A 309 -11.05 -1.75 -7.14
CA ARG A 309 -11.53 -0.65 -6.28
C ARG A 309 -11.11 -0.83 -4.83
N TYR A 310 -10.99 -2.08 -4.38
CA TYR A 310 -10.65 -2.44 -3.02
C TYR A 310 -9.38 -3.31 -2.98
N ALA A 311 -8.53 -3.11 -1.99
CA ALA A 311 -7.31 -3.89 -1.80
C ALA A 311 -7.61 -5.27 -1.18
N TYR A 312 -8.47 -6.03 -1.86
CA TYR A 312 -9.06 -7.28 -1.37
C TYR A 312 -9.12 -8.33 -2.48
N LEU A 313 -8.58 -9.51 -2.16
CA LEU A 313 -8.50 -10.66 -3.05
C LEU A 313 -9.25 -11.86 -2.48
N VAL A 314 -9.69 -12.75 -3.37
CA VAL A 314 -10.15 -14.11 -3.03
C VAL A 314 -9.31 -15.13 -3.79
N GLY A 315 -8.63 -16.01 -3.05
CA GLY A 315 -7.71 -17.00 -3.60
C GLY A 315 -8.39 -18.10 -4.42
N GLY A 316 -7.60 -18.79 -5.25
CA GLY A 316 -8.06 -19.96 -5.99
C GLY A 316 -8.23 -21.17 -5.10
N MET A 317 -9.48 -21.62 -4.92
CA MET A 317 -9.80 -22.82 -4.14
C MET A 317 -9.92 -24.04 -5.06
N TYR A 318 -9.29 -25.15 -4.65
CA TYR A 318 -9.15 -26.41 -5.40
C TYR A 318 -10.46 -26.89 -6.06
N ARG A 319 -10.38 -27.54 -7.22
CA ARG A 319 -11.51 -28.12 -7.98
C ARG A 319 -12.61 -27.12 -8.34
N GLY A 320 -12.25 -25.87 -8.65
CA GLY A 320 -13.21 -24.85 -9.06
C GLY A 320 -14.14 -24.36 -7.95
N ILE A 321 -13.82 -24.62 -6.67
CA ILE A 321 -14.58 -24.10 -5.52
C ILE A 321 -14.68 -22.57 -5.60
N THR A 322 -13.60 -21.89 -6.01
CA THR A 322 -13.66 -20.52 -6.51
C THR A 322 -14.15 -20.59 -7.95
N SER A 323 -15.47 -20.51 -8.13
CA SER A 323 -16.13 -20.75 -9.40
C SER A 323 -16.09 -19.53 -10.33
N PRO A 324 -16.41 -19.70 -11.64
CA PRO A 324 -16.62 -18.58 -12.55
C PRO A 324 -17.59 -17.53 -12.01
N GLU A 325 -18.71 -17.96 -11.42
CA GLU A 325 -19.75 -17.07 -10.86
C GLU A 325 -19.20 -16.24 -9.70
N MET A 326 -18.38 -16.84 -8.83
CA MET A 326 -17.72 -16.13 -7.73
C MET A 326 -16.77 -15.06 -8.26
N VAL A 327 -15.94 -15.41 -9.26
CA VAL A 327 -14.98 -14.48 -9.87
C VAL A 327 -15.69 -13.32 -10.55
N VAL A 328 -16.76 -13.59 -11.31
CA VAL A 328 -17.59 -12.56 -11.96
C VAL A 328 -18.18 -11.62 -10.92
N ARG A 329 -18.70 -12.17 -9.81
CA ARG A 329 -19.30 -11.35 -8.75
C ARG A 329 -18.27 -10.44 -8.08
N LEU A 330 -17.08 -10.95 -7.78
CA LEU A 330 -15.98 -10.16 -7.23
C LEU A 330 -15.54 -9.04 -8.18
N GLY A 331 -15.35 -9.35 -9.47
CA GLY A 331 -14.96 -8.37 -10.48
C GLY A 331 -15.98 -7.22 -10.60
N ARG A 332 -17.28 -7.53 -10.56
CA ARG A 332 -18.36 -6.53 -10.52
C ARG A 332 -18.37 -5.71 -9.23
N GLY A 333 -18.02 -6.34 -8.10
CA GLY A 333 -17.84 -5.68 -6.80
C GLY A 333 -16.56 -4.84 -6.69
N GLY A 334 -15.71 -4.80 -7.71
CA GLY A 334 -14.44 -4.06 -7.69
C GLY A 334 -13.34 -4.73 -6.87
N MET A 335 -13.42 -6.05 -6.70
CA MET A 335 -12.42 -6.92 -6.07
C MET A 335 -11.87 -7.90 -7.10
N LEU A 336 -10.82 -8.64 -6.76
CA LEU A 336 -10.22 -9.62 -7.67
C LEU A 336 -10.30 -11.04 -7.07
N GLY A 337 -10.92 -11.96 -7.81
CA GLY A 337 -10.96 -13.38 -7.50
C GLY A 337 -10.15 -14.20 -8.50
N PHE A 338 -9.58 -15.31 -8.04
CA PHE A 338 -8.83 -16.25 -8.89
C PHE A 338 -9.64 -17.53 -9.13
N LEU A 339 -9.97 -17.84 -10.39
CA LEU A 339 -10.59 -19.13 -10.73
C LEU A 339 -9.72 -20.28 -10.22
N GLY A 340 -10.32 -21.18 -9.44
CA GLY A 340 -9.60 -22.30 -8.83
C GLY A 340 -9.33 -23.44 -9.81
N THR A 341 -8.11 -23.53 -10.35
CA THR A 341 -7.77 -24.48 -11.43
C THR A 341 -7.24 -25.81 -10.94
N GLY A 342 -6.70 -25.89 -9.72
CA GLY A 342 -6.11 -27.11 -9.18
C GLY A 342 -7.08 -28.30 -9.29
N GLY A 343 -6.65 -29.40 -9.91
CA GLY A 343 -7.47 -30.59 -10.11
C GLY A 343 -8.52 -30.51 -11.22
N LEU A 344 -8.56 -29.45 -12.02
CA LEU A 344 -9.35 -29.33 -13.24
C LEU A 344 -8.51 -29.63 -14.49
N SER A 345 -9.13 -30.19 -15.53
CA SER A 345 -8.52 -30.37 -16.84
C SER A 345 -8.43 -29.03 -17.61
N LEU A 346 -7.51 -28.93 -18.58
CA LEU A 346 -7.39 -27.73 -19.42
C LEU A 346 -8.72 -27.33 -20.11
N PRO A 347 -9.54 -28.25 -20.66
CA PRO A 347 -10.84 -27.88 -21.21
C PRO A 347 -11.83 -27.33 -20.17
N GLU A 348 -11.78 -27.79 -18.91
CA GLU A 348 -12.60 -27.25 -17.83
C GLU A 348 -12.16 -25.83 -17.46
N VAL A 349 -10.86 -25.60 -17.33
CA VAL A 349 -10.30 -24.26 -17.10
C VAL A 349 -10.69 -23.30 -18.23
N GLU A 350 -10.57 -23.74 -19.50
CA GLU A 350 -10.96 -22.94 -20.65
C GLU A 350 -12.43 -22.53 -20.62
N ARG A 351 -13.33 -23.46 -20.27
CA ARG A 351 -14.76 -23.15 -20.11
C ARG A 351 -14.99 -22.13 -19.02
N GLY A 352 -14.31 -22.26 -17.89
CA GLY A 352 -14.39 -21.30 -16.78
C GLY A 352 -13.93 -19.90 -17.18
N VAL A 353 -12.77 -19.79 -17.85
CA VAL A 353 -12.23 -18.52 -18.35
C VAL A 353 -13.21 -17.85 -19.33
N LYS A 354 -13.73 -18.60 -20.32
CA LYS A 354 -14.71 -18.08 -21.28
C LYS A 354 -16.00 -17.62 -20.60
N ALA A 355 -16.47 -18.34 -19.57
CA ALA A 355 -17.65 -17.92 -18.81
C ALA A 355 -17.41 -16.60 -18.08
N ILE A 356 -16.24 -16.42 -17.44
CA ILE A 356 -15.87 -15.17 -16.75
C ILE A 356 -15.82 -14.00 -17.75
N GLN A 357 -15.13 -14.18 -18.87
CA GLN A 357 -14.95 -13.12 -19.87
C GLN A 357 -16.25 -12.72 -20.58
N ARG A 358 -17.19 -13.65 -20.73
CA ARG A 358 -18.51 -13.37 -21.27
C ARG A 358 -19.31 -12.43 -20.36
N ASP A 359 -19.17 -12.60 -19.04
CA ASP A 359 -20.05 -11.95 -18.06
C ASP A 359 -19.41 -10.70 -17.40
N LEU A 360 -18.10 -10.50 -17.55
CA LEU A 360 -17.38 -9.29 -17.13
C LEU A 360 -17.22 -8.30 -18.29
N GLY A 361 -17.45 -7.02 -18.01
CA GLY A 361 -17.24 -5.93 -18.97
C GLY A 361 -15.77 -5.51 -19.08
N GLU A 362 -15.49 -4.65 -20.06
CA GLU A 362 -14.14 -4.12 -20.29
C GLU A 362 -13.61 -3.39 -19.03
N GLY A 363 -12.41 -3.77 -18.59
CA GLY A 363 -11.74 -3.18 -17.43
C GLY A 363 -12.11 -3.78 -16.06
N GLN A 364 -13.06 -4.72 -15.97
CA GLN A 364 -13.34 -5.42 -14.72
C GLN A 364 -12.26 -6.47 -14.41
N PRO A 365 -11.74 -6.51 -13.17
CA PRO A 365 -10.62 -7.38 -12.84
C PRO A 365 -11.08 -8.82 -12.59
N TYR A 366 -10.31 -9.77 -13.12
CA TYR A 366 -10.39 -11.19 -12.75
C TYR A 366 -9.00 -11.82 -12.89
N GLY A 367 -8.80 -12.96 -12.25
CA GLY A 367 -7.58 -13.73 -12.38
C GLY A 367 -7.84 -15.23 -12.40
N VAL A 368 -6.78 -15.99 -12.65
CA VAL A 368 -6.82 -17.45 -12.67
C VAL A 368 -5.67 -18.00 -11.83
N ASN A 369 -5.96 -19.00 -11.00
CA ASN A 369 -4.91 -19.67 -10.22
C ASN A 369 -4.04 -20.54 -11.14
N VAL A 370 -2.74 -20.54 -10.89
CA VAL A 370 -1.77 -21.48 -11.45
C VAL A 370 -1.14 -22.17 -10.25
N LEU A 371 -1.46 -23.45 -10.10
CA LEU A 371 -0.90 -24.31 -9.08
C LEU A 371 0.37 -24.97 -9.64
N ALA A 372 1.46 -24.96 -8.87
CA ALA A 372 2.67 -25.68 -9.25
C ALA A 372 2.39 -27.19 -9.37
N ASP A 373 2.84 -27.79 -10.46
CA ASP A 373 2.82 -29.23 -10.66
C ASP A 373 4.26 -29.75 -10.74
N HIS A 374 4.75 -30.33 -9.63
CA HIS A 374 6.13 -30.83 -9.53
C HIS A 374 6.33 -32.14 -10.30
N ASP A 375 5.25 -32.88 -10.57
CA ASP A 375 5.29 -34.18 -11.23
C ASP A 375 5.13 -34.03 -12.75
N ASP A 376 4.34 -33.05 -13.21
CA ASP A 376 4.14 -32.75 -14.63
C ASP A 376 4.33 -31.25 -14.99
N PRO A 377 5.58 -30.81 -15.21
CA PRO A 377 5.87 -29.46 -15.69
C PRO A 377 5.22 -29.11 -17.04
N ARG A 378 4.80 -30.10 -17.85
CA ARG A 378 4.13 -29.85 -19.14
C ARG A 378 2.68 -29.43 -18.93
N ALA A 379 2.01 -29.96 -17.91
CA ALA A 379 0.66 -29.54 -17.54
C ALA A 379 0.65 -28.07 -17.12
N GLU A 380 1.60 -27.64 -16.27
CA GLU A 380 1.75 -26.24 -15.88
C GLU A 380 1.99 -25.33 -17.09
N ARG A 381 2.88 -25.75 -18.00
CA ARG A 381 3.16 -25.02 -19.25
C ARG A 381 1.92 -24.89 -20.14
N GLY A 382 1.18 -25.97 -20.35
CA GLY A 382 -0.04 -25.98 -21.16
C GLY A 382 -1.14 -25.08 -20.57
N LEU A 383 -1.25 -25.02 -19.24
CA LEU A 383 -2.16 -24.08 -18.56
C LEU A 383 -1.75 -22.64 -18.85
N VAL A 384 -0.49 -22.27 -18.62
CA VAL A 384 0.00 -20.90 -18.86
C VAL A 384 -0.22 -20.47 -20.32
N GLU A 385 0.05 -21.35 -21.29
CA GLU A 385 -0.20 -21.07 -22.71
C GLU A 385 -1.69 -20.89 -23.03
N LEU A 386 -2.56 -21.68 -22.41
CA LEU A 386 -4.01 -21.49 -22.51
C LEU A 386 -4.43 -20.12 -21.96
N LEU A 387 -3.91 -19.73 -20.79
CA LEU A 387 -4.24 -18.44 -20.18
C LEU A 387 -3.78 -17.26 -21.05
N MET A 388 -2.59 -17.33 -21.65
CA MET A 388 -2.11 -16.30 -22.58
C MET A 388 -2.94 -16.24 -23.87
N ARG A 389 -3.36 -17.39 -24.42
CA ARG A 389 -4.23 -17.43 -25.62
C ARG A 389 -5.58 -16.77 -25.38
N HIS A 390 -6.08 -16.81 -24.15
CA HIS A 390 -7.31 -16.16 -23.73
C HIS A 390 -7.10 -14.77 -23.13
N ASP A 391 -5.91 -14.18 -23.24
CA ASP A 391 -5.62 -12.84 -22.72
C ASP A 391 -5.86 -12.66 -21.21
N VAL A 392 -5.64 -13.72 -20.42
CA VAL A 392 -5.72 -13.64 -18.96
C VAL A 392 -4.53 -12.84 -18.44
N ARG A 393 -4.80 -11.63 -17.92
CA ARG A 393 -3.78 -10.65 -17.52
C ARG A 393 -3.26 -10.78 -16.10
N VAL A 394 -3.96 -11.51 -15.23
CA VAL A 394 -3.54 -11.69 -13.83
C VAL A 394 -3.64 -13.16 -13.44
N ILE A 395 -2.56 -13.72 -12.88
CA ILE A 395 -2.55 -15.06 -12.30
C ILE A 395 -2.16 -15.04 -10.83
N GLU A 396 -2.69 -15.98 -10.06
CA GLU A 396 -2.20 -16.31 -8.72
C GLU A 396 -1.27 -17.52 -8.83
N ALA A 397 0.01 -17.36 -8.51
CA ALA A 397 0.97 -18.47 -8.48
C ALA A 397 1.03 -19.07 -7.08
N SER A 398 0.61 -20.33 -6.93
CA SER A 398 0.51 -21.03 -5.63
C SER A 398 1.31 -22.34 -5.61
N ALA A 399 1.79 -22.73 -4.42
CA ALA A 399 2.56 -23.96 -4.18
C ALA A 399 3.92 -24.07 -4.91
N PHE A 400 4.43 -22.97 -5.46
CA PHE A 400 5.76 -22.93 -6.09
C PHE A 400 6.85 -22.98 -5.03
N THR A 401 7.82 -23.89 -5.20
CA THR A 401 9.05 -23.96 -4.40
C THR A 401 10.24 -23.33 -5.12
N ARG A 402 10.11 -23.10 -6.43
CA ARG A 402 11.09 -22.45 -7.32
C ARG A 402 10.36 -21.76 -8.46
N ILE A 403 11.01 -20.80 -9.12
CA ILE A 403 10.46 -20.16 -10.31
C ILE A 403 10.53 -21.13 -11.49
N SER A 404 9.38 -21.38 -12.13
CA SER A 404 9.29 -22.25 -13.29
C SER A 404 9.48 -21.49 -14.60
N GLU A 405 9.80 -22.24 -15.65
CA GLU A 405 9.92 -21.69 -17.00
C GLU A 405 8.58 -21.15 -17.53
N ALA A 406 7.45 -21.77 -17.16
CA ALA A 406 6.13 -21.31 -17.55
C ALA A 406 5.79 -19.94 -16.93
N LEU A 407 6.08 -19.73 -15.64
CA LEU A 407 5.87 -18.42 -15.00
C LEU A 407 6.76 -17.32 -15.61
N VAL A 408 8.02 -17.63 -15.93
CA VAL A 408 8.91 -16.68 -16.61
C VAL A 408 8.38 -16.32 -17.98
N LEU A 409 7.93 -17.32 -18.76
CA LEU A 409 7.32 -17.06 -20.06
C LEU A 409 6.10 -16.15 -19.94
N TYR A 410 5.17 -16.49 -19.04
CA TYR A 410 3.95 -15.70 -18.82
C TYR A 410 4.29 -14.24 -18.51
N ARG A 411 5.19 -14.04 -17.54
CA ARG A 411 5.61 -12.71 -17.10
C ARG A 411 6.30 -11.92 -18.21
N ALA A 412 7.27 -12.53 -18.89
CA ALA A 412 8.08 -11.85 -19.88
C ALA A 412 7.30 -11.54 -21.17
N ARG A 413 6.34 -12.39 -21.56
CA ARG A 413 5.46 -12.12 -22.71
C ARG A 413 4.59 -10.88 -22.55
N GLY A 414 4.27 -10.51 -21.30
CA GLY A 414 3.53 -9.29 -21.00
C GLY A 414 4.40 -8.03 -20.95
N LEU A 415 5.72 -8.11 -21.16
CA LEU A 415 6.61 -6.96 -21.08
C LEU A 415 6.74 -6.24 -22.42
N ARG A 416 6.72 -4.91 -22.34
CA ARG A 416 6.99 -3.98 -23.44
C ARG A 416 7.61 -2.69 -22.90
N ARG A 417 8.32 -1.96 -23.76
CA ARG A 417 8.87 -0.65 -23.40
C ARG A 417 7.78 0.43 -23.45
N GLY A 418 7.68 1.21 -22.38
CA GLY A 418 6.81 2.39 -22.28
C GLY A 418 7.34 3.55 -23.11
N ALA A 419 6.51 4.60 -23.28
CA ALA A 419 6.87 5.80 -24.03
C ALA A 419 8.05 6.58 -23.42
N ASP A 420 8.25 6.45 -22.11
CA ASP A 420 9.35 7.04 -21.33
C ASP A 420 10.54 6.07 -21.15
N GLY A 421 10.50 4.91 -21.82
CA GLY A 421 11.54 3.88 -21.73
C GLY A 421 11.37 2.92 -20.56
N THR A 422 10.42 3.14 -19.64
CA THR A 422 10.21 2.27 -18.48
C THR A 422 9.54 0.93 -18.85
N PRO A 423 9.84 -0.19 -18.16
CA PRO A 423 9.15 -1.45 -18.40
C PRO A 423 7.67 -1.35 -18.04
N VAL A 424 6.78 -1.65 -18.99
CA VAL A 424 5.35 -1.85 -18.75
C VAL A 424 5.05 -3.34 -18.82
N CYS A 425 4.30 -3.84 -17.84
CA CYS A 425 3.92 -5.25 -17.81
C CYS A 425 2.40 -5.44 -17.77
N ASP A 426 1.87 -6.07 -18.82
CA ASP A 426 0.45 -6.37 -18.97
C ASP A 426 0.09 -7.73 -18.33
N HIS A 427 1.06 -8.62 -18.10
CA HIS A 427 0.86 -9.91 -17.40
C HIS A 427 1.36 -9.86 -15.96
N ARG A 428 0.43 -9.87 -15.01
CA ARG A 428 0.70 -9.72 -13.57
C ARG A 428 0.61 -11.07 -12.86
N ILE A 429 1.56 -11.30 -11.96
CA ILE A 429 1.60 -12.48 -11.11
C ILE A 429 1.41 -12.01 -9.67
N VAL A 430 0.40 -12.54 -8.99
CA VAL A 430 0.27 -12.47 -7.53
C VAL A 430 0.84 -13.76 -6.96
N ALA A 431 2.04 -13.71 -6.37
CA ALA A 431 2.74 -14.89 -5.86
C ALA A 431 2.32 -15.17 -4.41
N LYS A 432 1.76 -16.35 -4.13
CA LYS A 432 1.36 -16.75 -2.78
C LYS A 432 2.40 -17.67 -2.16
N VAL A 433 3.03 -17.22 -1.08
CA VAL A 433 4.19 -17.88 -0.46
C VAL A 433 4.13 -17.82 1.06
N SER A 434 4.66 -18.86 1.70
CA SER A 434 4.84 -18.94 3.15
C SER A 434 6.31 -18.82 3.58
N ARG A 435 7.26 -19.05 2.66
CA ARG A 435 8.68 -19.20 3.00
C ARG A 435 9.56 -18.08 2.46
N PRO A 436 10.46 -17.49 3.28
CA PRO A 436 11.40 -16.44 2.88
C PRO A 436 12.21 -16.73 1.61
N GLU A 437 12.69 -17.96 1.44
CA GLU A 437 13.53 -18.36 0.31
C GLU A 437 12.74 -18.37 -1.00
N VAL A 438 11.48 -18.80 -0.97
CA VAL A 438 10.58 -18.76 -2.12
C VAL A 438 10.21 -17.31 -2.43
N ALA A 439 9.90 -16.52 -1.39
CA ALA A 439 9.60 -15.10 -1.54
C ALA A 439 10.75 -14.36 -2.24
N ARG A 440 11.99 -14.59 -1.80
CA ARG A 440 13.19 -14.01 -2.42
C ARG A 440 13.29 -14.33 -3.91
N ALA A 441 12.96 -15.56 -4.31
CA ALA A 441 12.98 -15.96 -5.72
C ALA A 441 11.93 -15.22 -6.58
N PHE A 442 10.74 -14.94 -6.02
CA PHE A 442 9.70 -14.17 -6.72
C PHE A 442 9.99 -12.66 -6.77
N LEU A 443 10.71 -12.14 -5.76
CA LEU A 443 11.11 -10.73 -5.67
C LEU A 443 12.36 -10.40 -6.49
N ALA A 444 13.10 -11.42 -6.95
CA ALA A 444 14.22 -11.26 -7.87
C ALA A 444 13.73 -11.20 -9.34
N PRO A 445 14.56 -10.72 -10.27
CA PRO A 445 14.31 -10.86 -11.70
C PRO A 445 14.29 -12.33 -12.13
N ALA A 446 13.74 -12.59 -13.32
CA ALA A 446 13.68 -13.95 -13.86
C ALA A 446 15.08 -14.57 -13.97
N PRO A 447 15.27 -15.87 -13.63
CA PRO A 447 16.59 -16.50 -13.70
C PRO A 447 17.18 -16.49 -15.12
N GLU A 448 18.41 -16.01 -15.25
CA GLU A 448 19.11 -15.89 -16.55
C GLU A 448 19.13 -17.21 -17.36
N PRO A 449 19.40 -18.40 -16.76
CA PRO A 449 19.37 -19.66 -17.51
C PRO A 449 17.99 -19.99 -18.11
N VAL A 450 16.91 -19.50 -17.52
CA VAL A 450 15.54 -19.69 -18.03
C VAL A 450 15.28 -18.72 -19.17
N LEU A 451 15.64 -17.44 -19.02
CA LEU A 451 15.54 -16.43 -20.07
C LEU A 451 16.31 -16.84 -21.33
N ASP A 452 17.54 -17.34 -21.16
CA ASP A 452 18.37 -17.80 -22.27
C ASP A 452 17.76 -18.97 -23.04
N ARG A 453 17.14 -19.94 -22.34
CA ARG A 453 16.45 -21.06 -22.99
C ARG A 453 15.24 -20.58 -23.79
N LEU A 454 14.40 -19.74 -23.19
CA LEU A 454 13.22 -19.17 -23.84
C LEU A 454 13.59 -18.33 -25.06
N ARG A 455 14.67 -17.54 -24.96
CA ARG A 455 15.22 -16.75 -26.07
C ARG A 455 15.71 -17.64 -27.22
N ARG A 456 16.50 -18.67 -26.92
CA ARG A 456 16.99 -19.64 -27.93
C ARG A 456 15.88 -20.43 -28.59
N ALA A 457 14.79 -20.69 -27.87
CA ALA A 457 13.59 -21.32 -28.39
C ALA A 457 12.72 -20.35 -29.23
N ASN A 458 13.12 -19.09 -29.39
CA ASN A 458 12.34 -18.01 -30.02
C ASN A 458 10.99 -17.75 -29.34
N GLU A 459 10.89 -18.07 -28.05
CA GLU A 459 9.70 -17.82 -27.24
C GLU A 459 9.72 -16.47 -26.54
N LEU A 460 10.84 -15.74 -26.56
CA LEU A 460 10.95 -14.36 -26.09
C LEU A 460 11.82 -13.55 -27.05
N THR A 461 11.48 -12.27 -27.24
CA THR A 461 12.33 -11.33 -27.98
C THR A 461 13.50 -10.85 -27.11
N ASP A 462 14.56 -10.33 -27.74
CA ASP A 462 15.67 -9.72 -27.00
C ASP A 462 15.21 -8.57 -26.09
N GLU A 463 14.23 -7.77 -26.55
CA GLU A 463 13.61 -6.71 -25.75
C GLU A 463 12.89 -7.27 -24.52
N GLN A 464 12.12 -8.34 -24.66
CA GLN A 464 11.41 -8.97 -23.54
C GLN A 464 12.40 -9.52 -22.50
N VAL A 465 13.50 -10.11 -22.95
CA VAL A 465 14.57 -10.61 -22.08
C VAL A 465 15.26 -9.46 -21.36
N GLU A 466 15.59 -8.37 -22.05
CA GLU A 466 16.18 -7.17 -21.45
C GLU A 466 15.27 -6.57 -20.36
N LEU A 467 13.98 -6.41 -20.66
CA LEU A 467 13.00 -5.86 -19.72
C LEU A 467 12.75 -6.81 -18.53
N ALA A 468 12.80 -8.13 -18.74
CA ALA A 468 12.61 -9.12 -17.67
C ALA A 468 13.71 -9.07 -16.59
N ARG A 469 14.89 -8.52 -16.91
CA ARG A 469 15.97 -8.27 -15.94
C ARG A 469 15.73 -7.05 -15.06
N GLN A 470 14.82 -6.16 -15.47
CA GLN A 470 14.56 -4.87 -14.81
C GLN A 470 13.33 -4.90 -13.89
N VAL A 471 12.65 -6.04 -13.81
CA VAL A 471 11.43 -6.22 -13.02
C VAL A 471 11.50 -7.52 -12.22
N PRO A 472 10.84 -7.60 -11.05
CA PRO A 472 10.71 -8.87 -10.36
C PRO A 472 9.78 -9.81 -11.14
N VAL A 473 9.93 -11.12 -10.88
CA VAL A 473 8.96 -12.13 -11.35
C VAL A 473 7.54 -11.76 -10.89
N SER A 474 7.41 -11.28 -9.64
CA SER A 474 6.15 -10.76 -9.11
C SER A 474 6.35 -9.45 -8.35
N HIS A 475 5.54 -8.44 -8.66
CA HIS A 475 5.45 -7.21 -7.86
C HIS A 475 4.46 -7.32 -6.70
N ASP A 476 3.68 -8.39 -6.62
CA ASP A 476 2.56 -8.55 -5.70
C ASP A 476 2.70 -9.91 -5.02
N LEU A 477 3.21 -9.90 -3.79
CA LEU A 477 3.48 -11.13 -3.06
C LEU A 477 2.54 -11.26 -1.86
N THR A 478 1.77 -12.33 -1.81
CA THR A 478 0.89 -12.67 -0.70
C THR A 478 1.63 -13.55 0.28
N VAL A 479 1.79 -13.07 1.51
CA VAL A 479 2.30 -13.86 2.63
C VAL A 479 1.16 -14.74 3.14
N GLU A 480 1.27 -16.05 2.97
CA GLU A 480 0.29 -17.01 3.45
C GLU A 480 0.69 -17.55 4.83
N ALA A 481 -0.04 -17.11 5.85
CA ALA A 481 0.03 -17.64 7.22
C ALA A 481 -0.80 -18.94 7.35
N ASP A 482 -1.23 -19.29 8.57
CA ASP A 482 -2.12 -20.44 8.78
C ASP A 482 -3.44 -20.29 8.02
N SER A 483 -3.72 -21.25 7.15
CA SER A 483 -4.81 -21.19 6.17
C SER A 483 -5.45 -22.58 5.94
N GLY A 484 -6.69 -22.59 5.46
CA GLY A 484 -7.36 -23.83 5.06
C GLY A 484 -6.72 -24.44 3.81
N GLY A 485 -6.62 -25.77 3.76
CA GLY A 485 -5.88 -26.47 2.71
C GLY A 485 -4.39 -26.54 3.05
N HIS A 486 -3.51 -26.50 2.04
CA HIS A 486 -2.07 -26.55 2.26
C HIS A 486 -1.58 -25.36 3.07
N THR A 487 -0.86 -25.64 4.16
CA THR A 487 -0.27 -24.59 5.01
C THR A 487 0.92 -25.12 5.80
N ASP A 488 1.90 -24.24 6.05
CA ASP A 488 3.02 -24.49 6.97
C ASP A 488 2.65 -24.14 8.44
N GLY A 489 1.41 -23.72 8.72
CA GLY A 489 0.97 -23.30 10.06
C GLY A 489 1.64 -21.99 10.50
N GLY A 490 1.93 -21.11 9.54
CA GLY A 490 2.68 -19.88 9.75
C GLY A 490 1.95 -18.85 10.62
N VAL A 491 2.70 -18.10 11.44
CA VAL A 491 2.14 -17.05 12.31
C VAL A 491 2.30 -15.69 11.64
N ALA A 492 1.18 -15.07 11.26
CA ALA A 492 1.15 -13.81 10.51
C ALA A 492 1.99 -12.69 11.14
N THR A 493 1.91 -12.51 12.46
CA THR A 493 2.64 -11.47 13.20
C THR A 493 4.16 -11.65 13.21
N ALA A 494 4.65 -12.87 12.99
CA ALA A 494 6.07 -13.17 12.85
C ALA A 494 6.53 -13.08 11.38
N MET A 495 5.70 -13.57 10.46
CA MET A 495 6.04 -13.66 9.03
C MET A 495 6.02 -12.31 8.34
N MET A 496 5.02 -11.47 8.61
CA MET A 496 4.85 -10.19 7.92
C MET A 496 6.09 -9.26 8.06
N PRO A 497 6.63 -9.02 9.28
CA PRO A 497 7.83 -8.19 9.42
C PRO A 497 9.05 -8.74 8.67
N ALA A 498 9.24 -10.06 8.66
CA ALA A 498 10.34 -10.70 7.93
C ALA A 498 10.19 -10.50 6.41
N MET A 499 8.97 -10.69 5.89
CA MET A 499 8.68 -10.49 4.47
C MET A 499 8.81 -9.01 4.06
N GLN A 500 8.45 -8.07 4.94
CA GLN A 500 8.67 -6.64 4.72
C GLN A 500 10.15 -6.27 4.62
N ALA A 501 11.01 -6.90 5.43
CA ALA A 501 12.45 -6.74 5.33
C ALA A 501 12.97 -7.25 3.99
N LEU A 502 12.52 -8.43 3.54
CA LEU A 502 12.87 -8.98 2.22
C LEU A 502 12.40 -8.08 1.07
N ARG A 503 11.19 -7.53 1.15
CA ARG A 503 10.70 -6.56 0.16
C ARG A 503 11.61 -5.34 0.06
N ARG A 504 11.98 -4.73 1.20
CA ARG A 504 12.88 -3.57 1.20
C ARG A 504 14.23 -3.91 0.58
N GLN A 505 14.82 -5.04 0.99
CA GLN A 505 16.08 -5.52 0.43
C GLN A 505 15.97 -5.69 -1.09
N ALA A 506 14.95 -6.38 -1.60
CA ALA A 506 14.79 -6.60 -3.03
C ALA A 506 14.55 -5.29 -3.82
N GLN A 507 13.79 -4.36 -3.26
CA GLN A 507 13.54 -3.05 -3.87
C GLN A 507 14.83 -2.24 -3.99
N GLU A 508 15.67 -2.24 -2.95
CA GLU A 508 16.94 -1.53 -2.91
C GLU A 508 18.00 -2.20 -3.79
N GLU A 509 18.12 -3.53 -3.72
CA GLU A 509 19.11 -4.33 -4.45
C GLU A 509 18.94 -4.22 -5.97
N HIS A 510 17.70 -4.25 -6.46
CA HIS A 510 17.40 -4.24 -7.89
C HIS A 510 16.96 -2.88 -8.44
N GLY A 511 16.70 -1.89 -7.57
CA GLY A 511 16.34 -0.54 -7.98
C GLY A 511 15.05 -0.46 -8.82
N TYR A 512 14.07 -1.31 -8.54
CA TYR A 512 12.85 -1.40 -9.36
C TYR A 512 12.12 -0.04 -9.44
N ALA A 513 11.71 0.35 -10.64
CA ALA A 513 10.97 1.60 -10.85
C ALA A 513 9.56 1.56 -10.21
N GLU A 514 8.91 0.40 -10.24
CA GLU A 514 7.62 0.18 -9.62
C GLU A 514 7.79 -0.48 -8.23
N PRO A 515 7.17 0.05 -7.15
CA PRO A 515 7.29 -0.55 -5.81
C PRO A 515 6.63 -1.93 -5.70
N ILE A 516 7.30 -2.86 -5.01
CA ILE A 516 6.73 -4.17 -4.63
C ILE A 516 5.63 -3.98 -3.57
N CYS A 517 4.54 -4.73 -3.69
CA CYS A 517 3.44 -4.80 -2.72
C CYS A 517 3.42 -6.16 -2.01
N LEU A 518 3.13 -6.15 -0.70
CA LEU A 518 2.97 -7.33 0.13
C LEU A 518 1.53 -7.44 0.64
N GLY A 519 0.86 -8.55 0.36
CA GLY A 519 -0.43 -8.89 0.93
C GLY A 519 -0.31 -9.89 2.08
N LEU A 520 -1.40 -10.05 2.83
CA LEU A 520 -1.53 -11.10 3.85
C LEU A 520 -2.72 -12.01 3.53
N ALA A 521 -2.52 -13.32 3.67
CA ALA A 521 -3.54 -14.36 3.67
C ALA A 521 -3.40 -15.24 4.92
N GLY A 522 -4.47 -15.97 5.26
CA GLY A 522 -4.51 -16.85 6.42
C GLY A 522 -5.04 -16.14 7.68
N GLY A 523 -6.01 -16.76 8.35
CA GLY A 523 -6.65 -16.18 9.55
C GLY A 523 -7.59 -14.99 9.34
N LEU A 524 -7.82 -14.55 8.09
CA LEU A 524 -8.59 -13.33 7.79
C LEU A 524 -10.10 -13.60 7.63
N GLY A 525 -10.80 -13.74 8.76
CA GLY A 525 -12.24 -13.99 8.80
C GLY A 525 -13.10 -12.88 9.42
N THR A 526 -12.50 -11.87 10.04
CA THR A 526 -13.24 -10.82 10.78
C THR A 526 -12.70 -9.43 10.45
N PRO A 527 -13.49 -8.37 10.69
CA PRO A 527 -13.02 -7.01 10.48
C PRO A 527 -11.75 -6.67 11.27
N SER A 528 -11.65 -7.13 12.53
CA SER A 528 -10.46 -6.93 13.36
C SER A 528 -9.22 -7.67 12.84
N ALA A 529 -9.39 -8.88 12.27
CA ALA A 529 -8.28 -9.60 11.64
C ALA A 529 -7.79 -8.88 10.37
N VAL A 530 -8.72 -8.36 9.56
CA VAL A 530 -8.41 -7.53 8.38
C VAL A 530 -7.72 -6.23 8.79
N ALA A 531 -8.20 -5.54 9.82
CA ALA A 531 -7.55 -4.36 10.38
C ALA A 531 -6.13 -4.66 10.88
N ALA A 532 -5.95 -5.76 11.62
CA ALA A 532 -4.65 -6.19 12.10
C ALA A 532 -3.67 -6.49 10.96
N ALA A 533 -4.13 -7.14 9.89
CA ALA A 533 -3.34 -7.37 8.68
C ALA A 533 -2.79 -6.07 8.08
N LEU A 534 -3.67 -5.08 7.92
CA LEU A 534 -3.32 -3.77 7.37
C LEU A 534 -2.39 -2.99 8.31
N MET A 535 -2.61 -3.08 9.63
CA MET A 535 -1.73 -2.44 10.63
C MET A 535 -0.36 -3.10 10.73
N LEU A 536 -0.24 -4.40 10.43
CA LEU A 536 1.04 -5.08 10.23
C LEU A 536 1.75 -4.61 8.95
N GLY A 537 1.10 -3.79 8.12
CA GLY A 537 1.64 -3.20 6.90
C GLY A 537 1.42 -4.06 5.65
N ALA A 538 0.31 -4.81 5.61
CA ALA A 538 -0.17 -5.42 4.37
C ALA A 538 -0.73 -4.33 3.42
N ASP A 539 -0.31 -4.38 2.17
CA ASP A 539 -0.78 -3.55 1.07
C ASP A 539 -2.16 -4.01 0.56
N TYR A 540 -2.53 -5.26 0.79
CA TYR A 540 -3.83 -5.85 0.47
C TYR A 540 -4.09 -7.10 1.31
N VAL A 541 -5.34 -7.57 1.35
CA VAL A 541 -5.72 -8.81 2.05
C VAL A 541 -6.26 -9.84 1.07
N LEU A 542 -6.04 -11.12 1.36
CA LEU A 542 -6.59 -12.25 0.60
C LEU A 542 -7.35 -13.20 1.53
N THR A 543 -8.58 -13.54 1.12
CA THR A 543 -9.44 -14.49 1.85
C THR A 543 -9.65 -15.78 1.07
N GLY A 544 -10.03 -16.85 1.79
CA GLY A 544 -10.32 -18.16 1.20
C GLY A 544 -11.40 -18.94 1.96
N SER A 545 -11.12 -19.39 3.19
CA SER A 545 -12.04 -20.25 3.96
C SER A 545 -13.45 -19.70 4.13
N ILE A 546 -13.60 -18.38 4.30
CA ILE A 546 -14.92 -17.74 4.42
C ILE A 546 -15.70 -17.78 3.10
N ASN A 547 -14.99 -17.70 1.97
CA ASN A 547 -15.58 -17.58 0.64
C ASN A 547 -16.13 -18.93 0.15
N GLN A 548 -15.59 -20.04 0.66
CA GLN A 548 -16.13 -21.38 0.42
C GLN A 548 -17.58 -21.53 0.94
N CYS A 549 -17.94 -20.80 2.00
CA CYS A 549 -19.29 -20.78 2.58
C CYS A 549 -20.09 -19.58 2.04
N THR A 550 -20.18 -19.45 0.72
CA THR A 550 -20.96 -18.41 0.03
C THR A 550 -21.85 -19.02 -1.05
N VAL A 551 -22.87 -18.28 -1.48
CA VAL A 551 -23.80 -18.70 -2.53
C VAL A 551 -23.06 -19.05 -3.82
N GLU A 552 -22.08 -18.23 -4.20
CA GLU A 552 -21.36 -18.36 -5.45
C GLU A 552 -20.34 -19.51 -5.47
N SER A 553 -19.96 -20.08 -4.33
CA SER A 553 -18.99 -21.18 -4.31
C SER A 553 -19.54 -22.44 -4.96
N ALA A 554 -18.71 -23.16 -5.72
CA ALA A 554 -19.06 -24.47 -6.27
C ALA A 554 -19.06 -25.61 -5.23
N MET A 555 -18.86 -25.30 -3.95
CA MET A 555 -19.02 -26.28 -2.88
C MET A 555 -20.50 -26.70 -2.71
N SER A 556 -20.75 -27.96 -2.34
CA SER A 556 -22.11 -28.45 -2.15
C SER A 556 -22.86 -27.73 -1.03
N ASP A 557 -24.17 -27.60 -1.18
CA ASP A 557 -25.06 -27.03 -0.16
C ASP A 557 -24.94 -27.77 1.18
N VAL A 558 -24.81 -29.11 1.13
CA VAL A 558 -24.63 -29.95 2.33
C VAL A 558 -23.36 -29.57 3.09
N VAL A 559 -22.26 -29.31 2.39
CA VAL A 559 -21.02 -28.86 3.01
C VAL A 559 -21.15 -27.42 3.53
N LYS A 560 -21.78 -26.51 2.77
CA LYS A 560 -22.02 -25.13 3.22
C LYS A 560 -22.90 -25.07 4.48
N ASP A 561 -23.88 -25.96 4.59
CA ASP A 561 -24.71 -26.11 5.79
C ASP A 561 -23.88 -26.56 7.02
N ILE A 562 -22.80 -27.32 6.84
CA ILE A 562 -21.87 -27.67 7.93
C ILE A 562 -20.93 -26.50 8.23
N LEU A 563 -20.42 -25.84 7.18
CA LEU A 563 -19.43 -24.76 7.29
C LEU A 563 -20.00 -23.51 7.96
N GLN A 564 -21.28 -23.18 7.77
CA GLN A 564 -21.91 -22.03 8.44
C GLN A 564 -21.94 -22.17 9.98
N ASP A 565 -21.94 -23.41 10.48
CA ASP A 565 -22.00 -23.74 11.90
C ASP A 565 -20.62 -24.07 12.50
N ALA A 566 -19.56 -24.06 11.70
CA ALA A 566 -18.21 -24.35 12.18
C ALA A 566 -17.73 -23.29 13.18
N ASP A 567 -17.08 -23.73 14.27
CA ASP A 567 -16.43 -22.87 15.25
C ASP A 567 -14.91 -22.75 14.98
N ILE A 568 -14.22 -21.84 15.67
CA ILE A 568 -12.79 -21.53 15.51
C ILE A 568 -11.92 -22.78 15.67
N HIS A 569 -12.30 -23.66 16.60
CA HIS A 569 -11.56 -24.89 16.89
C HIS A 569 -12.01 -26.09 16.06
N ASP A 570 -12.96 -25.93 15.14
CA ASP A 570 -13.52 -27.05 14.37
C ASP A 570 -12.69 -27.44 13.14
N THR A 571 -11.39 -27.16 13.17
CA THR A 571 -10.42 -27.56 12.16
C THR A 571 -9.32 -28.45 12.77
N ALA A 572 -8.67 -29.23 11.92
CA ALA A 572 -7.55 -30.08 12.29
C ALA A 572 -6.57 -30.20 11.13
N TYR A 573 -5.32 -30.52 11.44
CA TYR A 573 -4.33 -30.88 10.44
C TYR A 573 -4.46 -32.35 10.07
N ALA A 574 -4.45 -32.63 8.77
CA ALA A 574 -4.45 -33.96 8.20
C ALA A 574 -3.34 -34.07 7.13
N PRO A 575 -2.86 -35.28 6.82
CA PRO A 575 -2.00 -35.51 5.67
C PRO A 575 -2.64 -34.96 4.38
N ALA A 576 -1.82 -34.43 3.49
CA ALA A 576 -2.24 -34.09 2.13
C ALA A 576 -2.28 -35.35 1.26
N GLY A 577 -3.16 -35.37 0.26
CA GLY A 577 -3.26 -36.51 -0.68
C GLY A 577 -2.18 -36.44 -1.77
N ASP A 578 -1.80 -35.23 -2.15
CA ASP A 578 -0.57 -34.91 -2.85
C ASP A 578 0.60 -34.86 -1.86
N MET A 579 1.78 -35.32 -2.30
CA MET A 579 2.96 -35.44 -1.42
C MET A 579 2.69 -36.25 -0.14
N PHE A 580 1.73 -37.17 -0.17
CA PHE A 580 1.30 -37.99 0.96
C PHE A 580 2.49 -38.71 1.60
N GLU A 581 3.37 -39.25 0.77
CA GLU A 581 4.57 -39.99 1.15
C GLU A 581 5.58 -39.14 1.93
N MET A 582 5.58 -37.82 1.70
CA MET A 582 6.46 -36.84 2.37
C MET A 582 5.85 -36.28 3.67
N GLY A 583 4.61 -36.66 4.00
CA GLY A 583 3.92 -36.18 5.21
C GLY A 583 3.53 -34.71 5.15
N ALA A 584 3.32 -34.17 3.94
CA ALA A 584 2.73 -32.85 3.74
C ALA A 584 1.37 -32.77 4.46
N LYS A 585 1.00 -31.58 4.95
CA LYS A 585 -0.21 -31.38 5.75
C LYS A 585 -1.13 -30.35 5.13
N VAL A 586 -2.41 -30.57 5.33
CA VAL A 586 -3.50 -29.66 5.02
C VAL A 586 -4.34 -29.41 6.27
N GLN A 587 -4.90 -28.20 6.39
CA GLN A 587 -5.87 -27.84 7.41
C GLN A 587 -7.29 -28.05 6.86
N VAL A 588 -8.09 -28.83 7.58
CA VAL A 588 -9.39 -29.33 7.14
C VAL A 588 -10.43 -29.24 8.25
N LEU A 589 -11.71 -29.26 7.88
CA LEU A 589 -12.84 -29.36 8.81
C LEU A 589 -12.76 -30.65 9.62
N ARG A 590 -13.04 -30.56 10.92
CA ARG A 590 -13.19 -31.72 11.83
C ARG A 590 -14.61 -31.90 12.36
N LYS A 591 -15.43 -30.84 12.37
CA LYS A 591 -16.79 -30.92 12.93
C LYS A 591 -17.72 -31.72 12.03
N GLY A 592 -18.38 -32.71 12.63
CA GLY A 592 -19.36 -33.54 11.92
C GLY A 592 -18.77 -34.51 10.89
N VAL A 593 -17.44 -34.64 10.82
CA VAL A 593 -16.72 -35.50 9.88
C VAL A 593 -15.58 -36.24 10.58
N PHE A 594 -15.20 -37.41 10.07
CA PHE A 594 -14.08 -38.20 10.58
C PHE A 594 -12.85 -38.16 9.67
N PHE A 595 -12.91 -37.44 8.54
CA PHE A 595 -11.81 -37.36 7.58
C PHE A 595 -10.43 -37.08 8.23
N PRO A 596 -10.25 -36.08 9.12
CA PRO A 596 -8.92 -35.78 9.64
C PRO A 596 -8.35 -36.94 10.47
N THR A 597 -9.16 -37.57 11.31
CA THR A 597 -8.77 -38.74 12.10
C THR A 597 -8.44 -39.93 11.20
N ARG A 598 -9.27 -40.16 10.16
CA ARG A 598 -9.10 -41.26 9.20
C ARG A 598 -7.83 -41.08 8.36
N ALA A 599 -7.61 -39.88 7.82
CA ALA A 599 -6.42 -39.54 7.05
C ALA A 599 -5.13 -39.70 7.88
N ASN A 600 -5.11 -39.21 9.11
CA ASN A 600 -3.97 -39.41 10.02
C ASN A 600 -3.73 -40.90 10.32
N LYS A 601 -4.79 -41.71 10.45
CA LYS A 601 -4.65 -43.16 10.62
C LYS A 601 -4.06 -43.83 9.37
N LEU A 602 -4.49 -43.45 8.17
CA LEU A 602 -3.92 -43.96 6.91
C LEU A 602 -2.43 -43.64 6.80
N PHE A 603 -2.03 -42.40 7.10
CA PHE A 603 -0.61 -42.03 7.10
C PHE A 603 0.19 -42.79 8.16
N SER A 604 -0.34 -42.92 9.38
CA SER A 604 0.27 -43.75 10.42
C SER A 604 0.48 -45.20 9.96
N LEU A 605 -0.51 -45.80 9.29
CA LEU A 605 -0.37 -47.16 8.74
C LEU A 605 0.69 -47.21 7.64
N TYR A 606 0.69 -46.26 6.72
CA TYR A 606 1.71 -46.15 5.67
C TYR A 606 3.12 -46.06 6.24
N SER A 607 3.34 -45.28 7.31
CA SER A 607 4.66 -45.14 7.93
C SER A 607 5.15 -46.41 8.63
N HIS A 608 4.25 -47.29 9.11
CA HIS A 608 4.60 -48.43 9.96
C HIS A 608 4.48 -49.80 9.29
N HIS A 609 4.03 -49.88 8.04
CA HIS A 609 3.85 -51.16 7.31
C HIS A 609 4.38 -51.05 5.89
N ASP A 610 4.99 -52.11 5.35
CA ASP A 610 5.67 -52.07 4.05
C ASP A 610 4.78 -52.38 2.85
N GLY A 611 3.53 -52.79 3.10
CA GLY A 611 2.52 -52.99 2.06
C GLY A 611 1.12 -53.19 2.64
N LEU A 612 0.12 -53.28 1.75
CA LEU A 612 -1.27 -53.53 2.13
C LEU A 612 -1.47 -54.93 2.73
N GLU A 613 -0.63 -55.87 2.30
CA GLU A 613 -0.66 -57.29 2.66
C GLU A 613 -0.20 -57.54 4.10
N GLU A 614 0.59 -56.63 4.68
CA GLU A 614 1.08 -56.70 6.08
C GLU A 614 0.11 -56.11 7.10
N LEU A 615 -0.99 -55.49 6.65
CA LEU A 615 -1.95 -54.88 7.54
C LEU A 615 -2.68 -55.95 8.38
N PRO A 616 -2.78 -55.79 9.71
CA PRO A 616 -3.53 -56.72 10.54
C PRO A 616 -4.97 -56.88 10.05
N ALA A 617 -5.50 -58.12 10.04
CA ALA A 617 -6.82 -58.43 9.46
C ALA A 617 -7.96 -57.54 10.01
N LYS A 618 -7.92 -57.21 11.31
CA LYS A 618 -8.88 -56.26 11.92
C LYS A 618 -8.77 -54.85 11.35
N THR A 619 -7.56 -54.37 11.11
CA THR A 619 -7.29 -53.06 10.49
C THR A 619 -7.75 -53.05 9.04
N ARG A 620 -7.41 -54.10 8.26
CA ARG A 620 -7.86 -54.23 6.86
C ARG A 620 -9.39 -54.20 6.77
N SER A 621 -10.08 -55.01 7.56
CA SER A 621 -11.55 -55.04 7.59
C SER A 621 -12.16 -53.69 8.00
N LEU A 622 -11.54 -52.96 8.95
CA LEU A 622 -11.97 -51.62 9.32
C LEU A 622 -11.87 -50.65 8.14
N LEU A 623 -10.73 -50.62 7.44
CA LEU A 623 -10.50 -49.76 6.29
C LEU A 623 -11.53 -50.04 5.19
N GLU A 624 -11.68 -51.31 4.79
CA GLU A 624 -12.58 -51.71 3.71
C GLU A 624 -14.04 -51.36 4.01
N ARG A 625 -14.50 -51.58 5.25
CA ARG A 625 -15.89 -51.32 5.63
C ARG A 625 -16.21 -49.85 5.88
N THR A 626 -15.24 -49.09 6.42
CA THR A 626 -15.53 -47.80 7.08
C THR A 626 -14.87 -46.61 6.40
N TYR A 627 -13.78 -46.82 5.66
CA TYR A 627 -13.02 -45.76 4.99
C TYR A 627 -13.31 -45.80 3.49
N PHE A 628 -13.12 -46.98 2.88
CA PHE A 628 -13.20 -47.15 1.42
C PHE A 628 -14.57 -47.62 0.94
N HIS A 629 -15.36 -48.25 1.83
CA HIS A 629 -16.64 -48.91 1.51
C HIS A 629 -16.53 -49.94 0.37
N ARG A 630 -15.31 -50.47 0.16
CA ARG A 630 -14.87 -51.40 -0.89
C ARG A 630 -13.67 -52.19 -0.37
N SER A 631 -13.37 -53.35 -0.97
CA SER A 631 -12.12 -54.06 -0.64
C SER A 631 -10.91 -53.26 -1.11
N LEU A 632 -9.75 -53.42 -0.47
CA LEU A 632 -8.53 -52.71 -0.90
C LEU A 632 -8.10 -53.13 -2.32
N ASP A 633 -8.44 -54.36 -2.73
CA ASP A 633 -8.16 -54.85 -4.08
C ASP A 633 -9.06 -54.18 -5.13
N GLN A 634 -10.34 -53.95 -4.82
CA GLN A 634 -11.24 -53.18 -5.68
C GLN A 634 -10.75 -51.74 -5.84
N VAL A 635 -10.30 -51.11 -4.74
CA VAL A 635 -9.73 -49.75 -4.79
C VAL A 635 -8.48 -49.72 -5.67
N TRP A 636 -7.63 -50.75 -5.57
CA TRP A 636 -6.45 -50.87 -6.43
C TRP A 636 -6.83 -51.01 -7.92
N ASP A 637 -7.87 -51.78 -8.24
CA ASP A 637 -8.34 -51.91 -9.62
C ASP A 637 -8.84 -50.58 -10.20
N GLU A 638 -9.56 -49.78 -9.42
CA GLU A 638 -9.97 -48.42 -9.81
C GLU A 638 -8.78 -47.48 -10.04
N VAL A 639 -7.79 -47.52 -9.13
CA VAL A 639 -6.56 -46.74 -9.29
C VAL A 639 -5.84 -47.16 -10.57
N ARG A 640 -5.78 -48.46 -10.87
CA ARG A 640 -5.14 -49.00 -12.07
C ARG A 640 -5.85 -48.53 -13.34
N GLU A 641 -7.18 -48.57 -13.35
CA GLU A 641 -7.98 -48.08 -14.48
C GLU A 641 -7.78 -46.57 -14.69
N TYR A 642 -7.76 -45.79 -13.61
CA TYR A 642 -7.48 -44.36 -13.68
C TYR A 642 -6.08 -44.07 -14.24
N LEU A 643 -5.03 -44.69 -13.69
CA LEU A 643 -3.66 -44.48 -14.18
C LEU A 643 -3.51 -44.88 -15.65
N ARG A 644 -4.14 -45.98 -16.08
CA ARG A 644 -4.20 -46.39 -17.48
C ARG A 644 -4.87 -45.34 -18.36
N SER A 645 -5.98 -44.75 -17.92
CA SER A 645 -6.67 -43.68 -18.66
C SER A 645 -5.80 -42.43 -18.86
N GLN A 646 -4.85 -42.20 -17.96
CA GLN A 646 -3.87 -41.10 -18.04
C GLN A 646 -2.58 -41.49 -18.76
N GLY A 647 -2.49 -42.71 -19.31
CA GLY A 647 -1.28 -43.22 -19.97
C GLY A 647 -0.11 -43.53 -19.02
N ARG A 648 -0.35 -43.64 -17.71
CA ARG A 648 0.66 -43.85 -16.66
C ARG A 648 0.92 -45.35 -16.38
N GLU A 649 1.14 -46.13 -17.44
CA GLU A 649 1.41 -47.58 -17.33
C GLU A 649 2.70 -47.90 -16.54
N THR A 650 3.69 -47.01 -16.57
CA THR A 650 4.92 -47.13 -15.77
C THR A 650 4.64 -47.17 -14.28
N ASP A 651 3.68 -46.38 -13.81
CA ASP A 651 3.38 -46.23 -12.39
C ASP A 651 2.62 -47.44 -11.86
N ILE A 652 1.81 -48.07 -12.72
CA ILE A 652 1.17 -49.35 -12.45
C ILE A 652 2.25 -50.42 -12.25
N ALA A 653 3.18 -50.56 -13.20
CA ALA A 653 4.26 -51.54 -13.12
C ALA A 653 5.16 -51.33 -11.88
N GLN A 654 5.47 -50.07 -11.54
CA GLN A 654 6.22 -49.74 -10.33
C GLN A 654 5.46 -50.11 -9.06
N ALA A 655 4.17 -49.77 -8.97
CA ALA A 655 3.35 -50.11 -7.81
C ALA A 655 3.16 -51.62 -7.65
N GLU A 656 3.00 -52.38 -8.75
CA GLU A 656 2.91 -53.85 -8.70
C GLU A 656 4.21 -54.51 -8.22
N SER A 657 5.36 -53.87 -8.44
CA SER A 657 6.68 -54.35 -7.97
C SER A 657 7.10 -53.82 -6.59
N HIS A 658 6.45 -52.77 -6.09
CA HIS A 658 6.79 -52.12 -4.80
C HIS A 658 5.53 -52.00 -3.92
N PRO A 659 5.30 -52.92 -2.95
CA PRO A 659 4.09 -52.97 -2.13
C PRO A 659 3.77 -51.66 -1.39
N LYS A 660 4.82 -50.93 -0.96
CA LYS A 660 4.69 -49.61 -0.30
C LYS A 660 4.08 -48.55 -1.23
N GLN A 661 4.47 -48.55 -2.50
CA GLN A 661 3.97 -47.61 -3.50
C GLN A 661 2.52 -47.92 -3.87
N LYS A 662 2.17 -49.21 -4.02
CA LYS A 662 0.77 -49.64 -4.17
C LYS A 662 -0.07 -49.18 -2.98
N MET A 663 0.42 -49.36 -1.76
CA MET A 663 -0.24 -48.90 -0.54
C MET A 663 -0.46 -47.39 -0.55
N ALA A 664 0.54 -46.60 -0.93
CA ALA A 664 0.41 -45.14 -1.05
C ALA A 664 -0.68 -44.76 -2.05
N LEU A 665 -0.69 -45.35 -3.25
CA LEU A 665 -1.70 -45.05 -4.28
C LEU A 665 -3.12 -45.43 -3.85
N VAL A 666 -3.29 -46.60 -3.23
CA VAL A 666 -4.59 -47.02 -2.66
C VAL A 666 -5.04 -46.07 -1.55
N PHE A 667 -4.14 -45.63 -0.67
CA PHE A 667 -4.50 -44.66 0.37
C PHE A 667 -4.81 -43.29 -0.20
N ARG A 668 -4.07 -42.83 -1.22
CA ARG A 668 -4.33 -41.56 -1.91
C ARG A 668 -5.68 -41.52 -2.60
N TRP A 669 -6.19 -42.66 -3.09
CA TRP A 669 -7.56 -42.77 -3.60
C TRP A 669 -8.60 -42.25 -2.61
N TYR A 670 -8.43 -42.52 -1.31
CA TYR A 670 -9.36 -42.05 -0.28
C TYR A 670 -9.47 -40.53 -0.27
N PHE A 671 -8.37 -39.80 -0.39
CA PHE A 671 -8.35 -38.33 -0.41
C PHE A 671 -9.05 -37.74 -1.65
N PHE A 672 -8.86 -38.37 -2.81
CA PHE A 672 -9.57 -37.97 -4.02
C PHE A 672 -11.07 -38.25 -3.91
N HIS A 673 -11.43 -39.42 -3.39
CA HIS A 673 -12.82 -39.82 -3.18
C HIS A 673 -13.53 -38.88 -2.21
N THR A 674 -12.95 -38.63 -1.03
CA THR A 674 -13.51 -37.81 0.05
C THR A 674 -13.71 -36.36 -0.36
N THR A 675 -12.84 -35.83 -1.22
CA THR A 675 -13.00 -34.50 -1.82
C THR A 675 -14.13 -34.49 -2.84
N ARG A 676 -14.22 -35.51 -3.70
CA ARG A 676 -15.27 -35.62 -4.72
C ARG A 676 -16.67 -35.70 -4.09
N ILE A 677 -16.87 -36.57 -3.11
CA ILE A 677 -18.19 -36.71 -2.45
C ILE A 677 -18.60 -35.45 -1.68
N ALA A 678 -17.63 -34.67 -1.17
CA ALA A 678 -17.91 -33.39 -0.53
C ALA A 678 -18.39 -32.33 -1.53
N LEU A 679 -17.79 -32.29 -2.73
CA LEU A 679 -18.22 -31.42 -3.84
C LEU A 679 -19.59 -31.82 -4.39
N GLU A 680 -19.86 -33.12 -4.51
CA GLU A 680 -21.16 -33.64 -4.95
C GLU A 680 -22.25 -33.50 -3.88
N GLY A 681 -21.85 -33.42 -2.60
CA GLY A 681 -22.78 -33.36 -1.48
C GLY A 681 -23.50 -34.68 -1.22
N ASP A 682 -22.84 -35.83 -1.44
CA ASP A 682 -23.43 -37.15 -1.22
C ASP A 682 -23.80 -37.36 0.26
N PRO A 683 -25.09 -37.39 0.64
CA PRO A 683 -25.51 -37.44 2.03
C PRO A 683 -25.18 -38.78 2.72
N HIS A 684 -24.93 -39.84 1.95
CA HIS A 684 -24.70 -41.20 2.48
C HIS A 684 -23.31 -41.38 3.08
N ASP A 685 -22.34 -40.54 2.68
CA ASP A 685 -20.96 -40.63 3.15
C ASP A 685 -20.40 -39.29 3.68
N LYS A 686 -21.31 -38.49 4.28
CA LYS A 686 -20.98 -37.21 4.92
C LYS A 686 -19.81 -37.30 5.90
N VAL A 687 -19.68 -38.41 6.62
CA VAL A 687 -18.62 -38.61 7.61
C VAL A 687 -17.21 -38.63 6.99
N ASN A 688 -17.09 -38.90 5.69
CA ASN A 688 -15.82 -38.94 4.98
C ASN A 688 -15.44 -37.62 4.33
N TYR A 689 -16.30 -36.60 4.30
CA TYR A 689 -16.02 -35.37 3.58
C TYR A 689 -14.66 -34.75 3.94
N GLN A 690 -13.85 -34.53 2.91
CA GLN A 690 -12.65 -33.71 3.01
C GLN A 690 -13.01 -32.28 2.60
N VAL A 691 -13.00 -31.37 3.58
CA VAL A 691 -13.30 -29.95 3.35
C VAL A 691 -12.13 -29.11 3.85
N HIS A 692 -11.41 -28.48 2.92
CA HIS A 692 -10.29 -27.60 3.23
C HIS A 692 -10.82 -26.30 3.82
N THR A 693 -10.57 -26.04 5.11
CA THR A 693 -10.99 -24.82 5.77
C THR A 693 -10.14 -24.56 7.01
N GLY A 694 -9.96 -23.29 7.36
CA GLY A 694 -9.16 -22.85 8.49
C GLY A 694 -9.98 -22.11 9.55
N PRO A 695 -9.36 -21.75 10.69
CA PRO A 695 -10.04 -21.12 11.83
C PRO A 695 -10.68 -19.76 11.47
N ALA A 696 -10.25 -19.14 10.38
CA ALA A 696 -10.85 -17.91 9.84
C ALA A 696 -12.36 -18.06 9.60
N LEU A 697 -12.84 -19.21 9.12
CA LEU A 697 -14.27 -19.44 8.93
C LEU A 697 -15.03 -19.48 10.25
N GLY A 698 -14.48 -20.14 11.27
CA GLY A 698 -15.09 -20.15 12.60
C GLY A 698 -15.18 -18.75 13.19
N ALA A 699 -14.11 -17.96 13.09
CA ALA A 699 -14.09 -16.57 13.53
C ALA A 699 -15.11 -15.70 12.77
N PHE A 700 -15.20 -15.90 11.44
CA PHE A 700 -16.22 -15.27 10.62
C PHE A 700 -17.63 -15.64 11.07
N ASN A 701 -17.92 -16.91 11.35
CA ASN A 701 -19.24 -17.34 11.81
C ASN A 701 -19.63 -16.66 13.14
N HIS A 702 -18.70 -16.50 14.08
CA HIS A 702 -18.95 -15.74 15.31
C HIS A 702 -19.31 -14.28 15.02
N TRP A 703 -18.56 -13.61 14.14
CA TRP A 703 -18.87 -12.24 13.73
C TRP A 703 -20.20 -12.13 12.95
N ALA A 704 -20.48 -13.11 12.09
CA ALA A 704 -21.60 -13.10 11.18
C ALA A 704 -22.96 -13.37 11.87
N ARG A 705 -22.98 -14.00 13.05
CA ARG A 705 -24.21 -14.35 13.80
C ARG A 705 -25.17 -13.17 13.97
N ASP A 706 -24.64 -11.99 14.21
CA ASP A 706 -25.42 -10.76 14.46
C ASP A 706 -25.57 -9.89 13.21
N THR A 707 -25.37 -10.47 12.02
CA THR A 707 -25.41 -9.77 10.73
C THR A 707 -26.32 -10.51 9.74
N GLU A 708 -26.55 -9.91 8.56
CA GLU A 708 -27.26 -10.57 7.46
C GLU A 708 -26.58 -11.87 6.98
N PHE A 709 -25.28 -12.05 7.28
CA PHE A 709 -24.47 -13.18 6.88
C PHE A 709 -24.59 -14.41 7.79
N ALA A 710 -25.43 -14.37 8.84
CA ALA A 710 -25.61 -15.52 9.73
C ALA A 710 -25.92 -16.80 8.95
N TYR A 711 -26.86 -16.72 8.00
CA TYR A 711 -27.23 -17.81 7.10
C TYR A 711 -26.43 -17.78 5.80
N TRP A 712 -25.85 -18.92 5.39
CA TRP A 712 -24.97 -18.90 4.22
C TRP A 712 -25.65 -18.55 2.90
N ARG A 713 -26.97 -18.77 2.77
CA ARG A 713 -27.68 -18.36 1.54
C ARG A 713 -27.80 -16.84 1.39
N ASN A 714 -27.43 -16.07 2.41
CA ASN A 714 -27.28 -14.61 2.35
C ASN A 714 -25.80 -14.18 2.21
N ARG A 715 -24.86 -15.13 2.25
CA ARG A 715 -23.42 -14.86 2.15
C ARG A 715 -23.05 -14.72 0.68
N HIS A 716 -22.93 -13.47 0.26
CA HIS A 716 -22.42 -13.11 -1.06
C HIS A 716 -20.98 -12.63 -0.96
N VAL A 717 -20.10 -13.19 -1.79
CA VAL A 717 -18.65 -13.02 -1.66
C VAL A 717 -18.18 -11.56 -1.70
N ASP A 718 -18.80 -10.73 -2.55
CA ASP A 718 -18.51 -9.31 -2.72
C ASP A 718 -18.98 -8.48 -1.52
N ARG A 719 -20.18 -8.76 -1.01
CA ARG A 719 -20.76 -8.09 0.16
C ARG A 719 -19.96 -8.38 1.42
N ILE A 720 -19.52 -9.63 1.59
CA ILE A 720 -18.64 -10.01 2.70
C ILE A 720 -17.32 -9.23 2.61
N GLY A 721 -16.66 -9.24 1.45
CA GLY A 721 -15.40 -8.51 1.30
C GLY A 721 -15.53 -7.02 1.58
N LEU A 722 -16.61 -6.40 1.10
CA LEU A 722 -16.86 -4.97 1.32
C LEU A 722 -17.13 -4.69 2.80
N ARG A 723 -18.02 -5.48 3.42
CA ARG A 723 -18.38 -5.28 4.82
C ARG A 723 -17.19 -5.50 5.75
N LEU A 724 -16.34 -6.49 5.47
CA LEU A 724 -15.11 -6.71 6.23
C LEU A 724 -14.17 -5.49 6.17
N LEU A 725 -14.02 -4.84 5.00
CA LEU A 725 -13.20 -3.63 4.88
C LEU A 725 -13.83 -2.41 5.53
N GLU A 726 -15.13 -2.21 5.36
CA GLU A 726 -15.88 -1.11 5.98
C GLU A 726 -15.80 -1.18 7.51
N ASP A 727 -16.07 -2.35 8.08
CA ASP A 727 -16.00 -2.57 9.53
C ASP A 727 -14.55 -2.58 10.02
N ALA A 728 -13.56 -2.96 9.19
CA ALA A 728 -12.15 -2.86 9.54
C ALA A 728 -11.70 -1.40 9.64
N ALA A 729 -12.18 -0.55 8.74
CA ALA A 729 -11.92 0.89 8.80
C ALA A 729 -12.50 1.50 10.08
N ASP A 730 -13.74 1.13 10.42
CA ASP A 730 -14.37 1.56 11.68
C ASP A 730 -13.61 1.07 12.91
N TRP A 731 -13.09 -0.16 12.85
CA TRP A 731 -12.27 -0.74 13.91
C TRP A 731 -10.96 0.05 14.09
N ILE A 732 -10.29 0.42 13.00
CA ILE A 732 -9.06 1.24 13.04
C ILE A 732 -9.37 2.64 13.60
N ASP A 733 -10.40 3.31 13.09
CA ASP A 733 -10.77 4.66 13.50
C ASP A 733 -11.21 4.70 14.98
N SER A 734 -11.94 3.68 15.45
CA SER A 734 -12.36 3.58 16.85
C SER A 734 -11.19 3.26 17.79
N THR A 735 -10.27 2.40 17.37
CA THR A 735 -9.07 2.07 18.14
C THR A 735 -8.16 3.29 18.27
N TYR A 736 -7.96 4.02 17.18
CA TYR A 736 -7.16 5.25 17.20
C TYR A 736 -7.79 6.32 18.10
N ARG A 737 -9.13 6.50 18.04
CA ARG A 737 -9.85 7.40 18.97
C ARG A 737 -9.63 7.01 20.43
N ARG A 738 -9.74 5.72 20.76
CA ARG A 738 -9.50 5.22 22.12
C ARG A 738 -8.10 5.54 22.64
N TRP A 739 -7.08 5.51 21.78
CA TRP A 739 -5.70 5.88 22.17
C TRP A 739 -5.51 7.39 22.41
N GLN A 740 -6.40 8.23 21.88
CA GLN A 740 -6.35 9.68 22.07
C GLN A 740 -7.11 10.16 23.32
N GLU A 741 -8.02 9.35 23.84
CA GLU A 741 -8.75 9.66 25.06
C GLU A 741 -7.79 9.59 26.27
N PRO A 742 -7.70 10.63 27.12
CA PRO A 742 -6.95 10.55 28.37
C PRO A 742 -7.50 9.38 29.20
N ALA A 743 -6.62 8.55 29.76
CA ALA A 743 -7.03 7.49 30.67
C ALA A 743 -7.86 8.11 31.81
N ALA A 744 -9.11 7.64 31.94
CA ALA A 744 -10.05 8.08 32.97
C ALA A 744 -9.58 7.71 34.38
#